data_AF-A0AA37T7E2-F1
#
_entry.id   AF-A0AA37T7E2-F1
#
_cell.length_a   1.000
_cell.length_b   1.000
_cell.length_c   1.000
_cell.angle_alpha   90.00
_cell.angle_beta   90.00
_cell.angle_gamma   90.00
#
_symmetry.space_group_name_H-M   'P 1'
#
loop_
_entity.id
_entity.type
_entity.pdbx_description
1 polymer ?
#
loop_
_entity_poly.entity_id
_entity_poly.type
_entity_poly.pdbx_seq_one_letter_code
_entity_poly.pdbx_strand_id
1 'polypeptide(L)'
;MPANKHKRAKSSPKEKKVSPIKPVFHGALAAAIVIIAVVSYFSYDHFKLQAEAANILELSNIQASRQAGKLSAQLNSIQKELQTFSQRQGLIDAVSSTETDLEIWRSSLQTAFRQAVSVDVFRENKAVLRDNDISPIRFTELDMINRAESGQTLAPEASKVGDQWVINFVSGITPQSDDNNSVRAVGTILIRLPISMLAGVLAEIPPTEGETRLVQSYRNTNSNTLLSVGQGHGPSVTANLPGEIWKIEFQAGIDIKRQASVFPIFLYLGLLVFAGITLSVAWVFGRRLQESMSFDPSIGAVSVPGSTSKTSTGGGHQNYPMSSVLDVDIAEEDAQLLSSDRQDRAGAGGEQEQEVKATFAAEAFRAYDIRGLSPEHVNTELANTLGKALGTRVLEAGFDNLFVAKDGRITSPELFESLTAGVLSTGCDVIDLGLVPSPLLYFAIATDEQIKCGVIITASHNGANHNGFKMTLDGKPLADDGIQSLKRDMELGNFQTGQGEMSSRDITDDYIDAILSDVALMGVLKVVVDAGNGATADIAPQLLEELGCEVVPLNCTIDGNFPSHEPDPSNPENLQQLINAVKEEEADLGFAFDGDGDRIAVVTASGQIISADRLMMLFAKDIVSRNPGADVIFDVKCTRQLSSLISSYGGRPIMWKTGHAHIKSKMIETDALLGGEYSGHIFIKDRWYGFDDGMFAAARLLEIMSLREQDLDSIFESFPALPASPEIRIPVAEEEKFEVIERLVESGDFQSGKSSTIDGLRVEFAKGWGLIRASNTGPELTLRFEGDSEDVIDQLKALFKREIAKVAKDLTLDF
;
A
#
# COMPACT_ATOMS: atom_id res chain seq x y z
N MET A 1 84.60 89.19 -35.90
CA MET A 1 84.39 89.16 -37.36
C MET A 1 83.65 87.87 -37.74
N PRO A 2 82.84 87.91 -38.81
CA PRO A 2 81.53 87.28 -38.97
C PRO A 2 81.65 85.96 -39.77
N ALA A 3 80.64 85.23 -40.26
CA ALA A 3 79.27 85.49 -40.68
C ALA A 3 78.56 84.12 -40.86
N ASN A 4 77.23 84.05 -40.69
CA ASN A 4 76.34 83.93 -41.85
C ASN A 4 74.87 83.90 -41.43
N LYS A 5 74.09 84.77 -42.08
CA LYS A 5 72.62 84.81 -42.09
C LYS A 5 72.12 84.14 -43.37
N HIS A 6 71.01 83.39 -43.28
CA HIS A 6 69.90 83.23 -44.24
C HIS A 6 69.27 81.83 -44.10
N LYS A 7 67.96 81.58 -44.27
CA LYS A 7 66.68 82.33 -44.19
C LYS A 7 65.58 81.25 -44.39
N ARG A 8 64.50 81.29 -43.58
CA ARG A 8 63.08 80.90 -43.87
C ARG A 8 62.77 79.45 -44.35
N ALA A 9 61.61 78.83 -44.12
CA ALA A 9 60.32 79.18 -43.51
C ALA A 9 59.62 77.89 -43.00
N LYS A 10 58.74 78.05 -42.02
CA LYS A 10 57.92 77.01 -41.37
C LYS A 10 56.79 76.51 -42.29
N SER A 11 56.60 75.19 -42.34
CA SER A 11 55.33 74.53 -42.68
C SER A 11 54.94 73.62 -41.52
N SER A 12 53.66 73.66 -41.14
CA SER A 12 53.04 72.86 -40.06
C SER A 12 52.75 71.42 -40.51
N PRO A 13 52.66 70.47 -39.56
CA PRO A 13 51.65 69.42 -39.70
C PRO A 13 50.91 69.02 -38.40
N LYS A 14 49.57 68.99 -38.54
CA LYS A 14 48.54 68.05 -38.04
C LYS A 14 48.44 67.64 -36.56
N GLU A 15 47.27 67.97 -36.00
CA GLU A 15 46.64 67.42 -34.79
C GLU A 15 46.34 65.91 -34.89
N LYS A 16 46.44 65.21 -33.74
CA LYS A 16 45.69 63.97 -33.44
C LYS A 16 44.85 64.18 -32.18
N LYS A 17 43.54 63.91 -32.31
CA LYS A 17 42.51 63.95 -31.25
C LYS A 17 42.69 62.82 -30.22
N VAL A 18 42.43 63.12 -28.95
CA VAL A 18 42.13 62.16 -27.88
C VAL A 18 40.68 62.40 -27.41
N SER A 19 39.88 61.34 -27.26
CA SER A 19 38.44 61.38 -26.95
C SER A 19 38.13 61.62 -25.46
N PRO A 20 36.90 62.07 -25.09
CA PRO A 20 36.55 62.39 -23.71
C PRO A 20 35.82 61.22 -23.00
N ILE A 21 36.37 60.75 -21.88
CA ILE A 21 35.82 59.63 -21.06
C ILE A 21 34.67 60.08 -20.11
N LYS A 22 34.42 61.40 -19.99
CA LYS A 22 33.47 61.96 -19.00
C LYS A 22 31.97 61.63 -19.18
N PRO A 23 31.37 61.50 -20.38
CA PRO A 23 29.92 61.28 -20.51
C PRO A 23 29.50 59.83 -20.23
N VAL A 24 30.39 58.85 -20.43
CA VAL A 24 30.10 57.42 -20.17
C VAL A 24 29.96 57.15 -18.66
N PHE A 25 30.73 57.86 -17.84
CA PHE A 25 30.71 57.71 -16.37
C PHE A 25 29.40 58.24 -15.75
N HIS A 26 28.87 59.36 -16.25
CA HIS A 26 27.61 59.94 -15.75
C HIS A 26 26.39 59.09 -16.17
N GLY A 27 26.42 58.50 -17.37
CA GLY A 27 25.39 57.55 -17.82
C GLY A 27 25.36 56.27 -16.98
N ALA A 28 26.53 55.72 -16.65
CA ALA A 28 26.64 54.53 -15.80
C ALA A 28 26.15 54.80 -14.36
N LEU A 29 26.43 55.99 -13.80
CA LEU A 29 25.96 56.36 -12.47
C LEU A 29 24.43 56.52 -12.41
N ALA A 30 23.83 57.15 -13.43
CA ALA A 30 22.38 57.28 -13.52
C ALA A 30 21.68 55.92 -13.66
N ALA A 31 22.23 55.01 -14.49
CA ALA A 31 21.72 53.66 -14.63
C ALA A 31 21.81 52.85 -13.32
N ALA A 32 22.92 52.98 -12.58
CA ALA A 32 23.08 52.32 -11.28
C ALA A 32 22.05 52.80 -10.24
N ILE A 33 21.75 54.11 -10.20
CA ILE A 33 20.72 54.66 -9.29
C ILE A 33 19.33 54.09 -9.61
N VAL A 34 18.98 53.99 -10.89
CA VAL A 34 17.70 53.41 -11.32
C VAL A 34 17.61 51.92 -10.96
N ILE A 35 18.68 51.15 -11.20
CA ILE A 35 18.72 49.73 -10.84
C ILE A 35 18.58 49.55 -9.33
N ILE A 36 19.27 50.36 -8.52
CA ILE A 36 19.15 50.33 -7.06
C ILE A 36 17.71 50.66 -6.65
N ALA A 37 17.09 51.69 -7.21
CA ALA A 37 15.71 52.06 -6.88
C ALA A 37 14.72 50.93 -7.21
N VAL A 38 14.89 50.25 -8.35
CA VAL A 38 14.06 49.11 -8.76
C VAL A 38 14.27 47.91 -7.83
N VAL A 39 15.52 47.51 -7.57
CA VAL A 39 15.85 46.41 -6.65
C VAL A 39 15.33 46.69 -5.24
N SER A 40 15.40 47.95 -4.81
CA SER A 40 14.92 48.39 -3.50
C SER A 40 13.40 48.35 -3.40
N TYR A 41 12.69 48.73 -4.46
CA TYR A 41 11.23 48.64 -4.52
C TYR A 41 10.75 47.18 -4.46
N PHE A 42 11.37 46.29 -5.25
CA PHE A 42 11.02 44.86 -5.23
C PHE A 42 11.38 44.19 -3.90
N SER A 43 12.52 44.56 -3.30
CA SER A 43 12.89 44.06 -1.97
C SER A 43 11.92 44.57 -0.90
N TYR A 44 11.50 45.84 -0.97
CA TYR A 44 10.51 46.42 -0.07
C TYR A 44 9.17 45.68 -0.12
N ASP A 45 8.66 45.44 -1.33
CA ASP A 45 7.38 44.76 -1.52
C ASP A 45 7.43 43.33 -0.97
N HIS A 46 8.53 42.61 -1.25
CA HIS A 46 8.74 41.26 -0.76
C HIS A 46 8.84 41.18 0.78
N PHE A 47 9.65 42.03 1.42
CA PHE A 47 9.79 42.02 2.88
C PHE A 47 8.54 42.52 3.61
N LYS A 48 7.83 43.50 3.05
CA LYS A 48 6.58 43.99 3.63
C LYS A 48 5.51 42.90 3.61
N LEU A 49 5.33 42.23 2.47
CA LEU A 49 4.37 41.12 2.34
C LEU A 49 4.69 39.97 3.29
N GLN A 50 5.97 39.62 3.46
CA GLN A 50 6.39 38.60 4.43
C GLN A 50 6.11 39.01 5.89
N ALA A 51 6.41 40.25 6.26
CA ALA A 51 6.17 40.75 7.62
C ALA A 51 4.68 40.85 7.96
N GLU A 52 3.85 41.34 7.03
CA GLU A 52 2.40 41.39 7.21
C GLU A 52 1.80 39.98 7.27
N ALA A 53 2.27 39.04 6.45
CA ALA A 53 1.83 37.64 6.51
C ALA A 53 2.18 36.97 7.84
N ALA A 54 3.39 37.19 8.36
CA ALA A 54 3.82 36.65 9.66
C ALA A 54 2.97 37.21 10.81
N ASN A 55 2.71 38.52 10.82
CA ASN A 55 1.86 39.16 11.84
C ASN A 55 0.40 38.66 11.78
N ILE A 56 -0.16 38.46 10.59
CA ILE A 56 -1.50 37.88 10.42
C ILE A 56 -1.53 36.46 10.99
N LEU A 57 -0.51 35.66 10.72
CA LEU A 57 -0.41 34.29 11.22
C LEU A 57 -0.34 34.26 12.76
N GLU A 58 0.46 35.13 13.37
CA GLU A 58 0.59 35.21 14.83
C GLU A 58 -0.73 35.61 15.51
N LEU A 59 -1.39 36.66 15.02
CA LEU A 59 -2.69 37.10 15.55
C LEU A 59 -3.78 36.04 15.37
N SER A 60 -3.75 35.33 14.23
CA SER A 60 -4.68 34.23 13.95
C SER A 60 -4.47 33.04 14.89
N ASN A 61 -3.22 32.68 15.20
CA ASN A 61 -2.88 31.63 16.18
C ASN A 61 -3.36 31.97 17.60
N ILE A 62 -3.16 33.22 18.03
CA ILE A 62 -3.60 33.69 19.34
C ILE A 62 -5.13 33.58 19.44
N GLN A 63 -5.84 33.99 18.38
CA GLN A 63 -7.30 33.92 18.36
C GLN A 63 -7.82 32.48 18.36
N ALA A 64 -7.27 31.61 17.51
CA ALA A 64 -7.61 30.20 17.45
C ALA A 64 -7.40 29.50 18.81
N SER A 65 -6.26 29.77 19.46
CA SER A 65 -5.92 29.22 20.78
C SER A 65 -6.87 29.71 21.88
N ARG A 66 -7.24 30.99 21.86
CA ARG A 66 -8.22 31.57 22.80
C ARG A 66 -9.59 30.90 22.66
N GLN A 67 -10.04 30.66 21.43
CA GLN A 67 -11.32 29.98 21.18
C GLN A 67 -11.28 28.51 21.60
N ALA A 68 -10.19 27.81 21.29
CA ALA A 68 -10.00 26.42 21.72
C ALA A 68 -10.04 26.29 23.25
N GLY A 69 -9.39 27.22 23.97
CA GLY A 69 -9.43 27.26 25.43
C GLY A 69 -10.83 27.44 26.01
N LYS A 70 -11.64 28.36 25.45
CA LYS A 70 -13.02 28.57 25.88
C LYS A 70 -13.90 27.37 25.62
N LEU A 71 -13.81 26.80 24.41
CA LEU A 71 -14.62 25.64 24.03
C LEU A 71 -14.25 24.42 24.88
N SER A 72 -12.96 24.19 25.09
CA SER A 72 -12.47 23.14 25.98
C SER A 72 -12.98 23.30 27.42
N ALA A 73 -12.98 24.51 27.96
CA ALA A 73 -13.50 24.77 29.30
C ALA A 73 -14.99 24.42 29.41
N GLN A 74 -15.80 24.74 28.39
CA GLN A 74 -17.22 24.42 28.35
C GLN A 74 -17.46 22.90 28.28
N LEU A 75 -16.77 22.20 27.38
CA LEU A 75 -16.89 20.74 27.23
C LEU A 75 -16.46 20.01 28.51
N ASN A 76 -15.36 20.44 29.13
CA ASN A 76 -14.87 19.87 30.39
C ASN A 76 -15.85 20.13 31.54
N SER A 77 -16.52 21.29 31.57
CA SER A 77 -17.55 21.58 32.59
C SER A 77 -18.73 20.61 32.48
N ILE A 78 -19.20 20.33 31.27
CA ILE A 78 -20.30 19.38 31.02
C ILE A 78 -19.89 17.97 31.42
N GLN A 79 -18.71 17.51 30.98
CA GLN A 79 -18.20 16.18 31.31
C GLN A 79 -18.03 15.99 32.83
N LYS A 80 -17.57 17.03 33.54
CA LYS A 80 -17.42 17.02 35.00
C LYS A 80 -18.77 16.99 35.72
N GLU A 81 -19.77 17.70 35.22
CA GLU A 81 -21.14 17.64 35.73
C GLU A 81 -21.71 16.23 35.57
N LEU A 82 -21.54 15.62 34.39
CA LEU A 82 -21.97 14.25 34.11
C LEU A 82 -21.28 13.23 35.03
N GLN A 83 -19.96 13.34 35.24
CA GLN A 83 -19.21 12.50 36.19
C GLN A 83 -19.70 12.67 37.63
N THR A 84 -20.07 13.89 38.03
CA THR A 84 -20.63 14.14 39.38
C THR A 84 -21.98 13.45 39.54
N PHE A 85 -22.77 13.33 38.47
CA PHE A 85 -24.01 12.56 38.47
C PHE A 85 -23.77 11.05 38.49
N SER A 86 -22.76 10.55 37.77
CA SER A 86 -22.47 9.10 37.68
C SER A 86 -21.99 8.48 39.00
N GLN A 87 -21.50 9.31 39.93
CA GLN A 87 -21.03 8.89 41.26
C GLN A 87 -22.11 8.94 42.36
N ARG A 88 -23.35 9.33 42.03
CA ARG A 88 -24.42 9.42 43.05
C ARG A 88 -24.89 8.03 43.48
N GLN A 89 -24.84 7.75 44.79
CA GLN A 89 -25.27 6.47 45.35
C GLN A 89 -26.67 6.05 44.90
N GLY A 90 -27.63 6.98 44.85
CA GLY A 90 -28.99 6.66 44.42
C GLY A 90 -29.11 6.22 42.96
N LEU A 91 -28.19 6.62 42.07
CA LEU A 91 -28.15 6.14 40.69
C LEU A 91 -27.52 4.74 40.61
N ILE A 92 -26.47 4.49 41.39
CA ILE A 92 -25.83 3.17 41.52
C ILE A 92 -26.85 2.12 42.01
N ASP A 93 -27.63 2.48 43.02
CA ASP A 93 -28.70 1.63 43.56
C ASP A 93 -29.79 1.39 42.51
N ALA A 94 -30.18 2.43 41.76
CA ALA A 94 -31.21 2.34 40.73
C ALA A 94 -30.84 1.40 39.58
N VAL A 95 -29.57 1.43 39.12
CA VAL A 95 -29.05 0.54 38.07
C VAL A 95 -29.16 -0.93 38.46
N SER A 96 -29.02 -1.22 39.77
CA SER A 96 -29.11 -2.57 40.34
C SER A 96 -30.54 -3.00 40.70
N SER A 97 -31.55 -2.15 40.47
CA SER A 97 -32.93 -2.33 40.94
C SER A 97 -33.95 -2.52 39.78
N THR A 98 -35.14 -1.93 39.87
CA THR A 98 -36.22 -2.10 38.88
C THR A 98 -36.14 -1.08 37.74
N GLU A 99 -36.75 -1.37 36.58
CA GLU A 99 -36.75 -0.43 35.44
C GLU A 99 -37.49 0.88 35.77
N THR A 100 -38.45 0.84 36.70
CA THR A 100 -39.18 2.03 37.17
C THR A 100 -38.27 3.02 37.88
N ASP A 101 -37.27 2.54 38.62
CA ASP A 101 -36.30 3.39 39.31
C ASP A 101 -35.34 4.05 38.31
N LEU A 102 -34.96 3.34 37.24
CA LEU A 102 -34.15 3.87 36.14
C LEU A 102 -34.89 4.99 35.37
N GLU A 103 -36.19 4.86 35.13
CA GLU A 103 -37.00 5.90 34.48
C GLU A 103 -37.04 7.23 35.28
N ILE A 104 -37.13 7.14 36.61
CA ILE A 104 -37.09 8.31 37.50
C ILE A 104 -35.74 9.03 37.38
N TRP A 105 -34.65 8.26 37.29
CA TRP A 105 -33.31 8.80 37.10
C TRP A 105 -33.09 9.37 35.69
N ARG A 106 -33.58 8.72 34.63
CA ARG A 106 -33.58 9.27 33.26
C ARG A 106 -34.30 10.63 33.23
N SER A 107 -35.46 10.74 33.87
CA SER A 107 -36.21 12.00 33.99
C SER A 107 -35.45 13.08 34.77
N SER A 108 -34.74 12.68 35.83
CA SER A 108 -33.92 13.58 36.65
C SER A 108 -32.71 14.11 35.87
N LEU A 109 -32.04 13.24 35.10
CA LEU A 109 -30.93 13.63 34.22
C LEU A 109 -31.42 14.53 33.07
N GLN A 110 -32.56 14.23 32.46
CA GLN A 110 -33.19 15.10 31.45
C GLN A 110 -33.52 16.50 32.02
N THR A 111 -33.86 16.59 33.31
CA THR A 111 -34.12 17.87 33.98
C THR A 111 -32.83 18.64 34.30
N ALA A 112 -31.75 17.93 34.63
CA ALA A 112 -30.44 18.53 34.86
C ALA A 112 -29.84 19.06 33.53
N PHE A 113 -29.84 18.23 32.50
CA PHE A 113 -29.38 18.58 31.16
C PHE A 113 -30.57 19.00 30.28
N ARG A 114 -31.20 20.14 30.59
CA ARG A 114 -32.42 20.59 29.85
C ARG A 114 -32.23 20.77 28.35
N GLN A 115 -30.99 20.95 27.91
CA GLN A 115 -30.63 21.10 26.50
C GLN A 115 -30.38 19.75 25.81
N ALA A 116 -30.44 18.62 26.54
CA ALA A 116 -30.20 17.30 25.97
C ALA A 116 -31.34 16.86 25.05
N VAL A 117 -30.97 16.38 23.87
CA VAL A 117 -31.87 15.76 22.89
C VAL A 117 -32.36 14.43 23.43
N SER A 118 -31.45 13.64 24.00
CA SER A 118 -31.76 12.37 24.67
C SER A 118 -30.80 12.09 25.82
N VAL A 119 -31.28 11.30 26.76
CA VAL A 119 -30.52 10.77 27.89
C VAL A 119 -30.83 9.29 28.03
N ASP A 120 -29.79 8.47 27.93
CA ASP A 120 -29.87 7.03 28.08
C ASP A 120 -29.03 6.57 29.26
N VAL A 121 -29.55 5.57 29.97
CA VAL A 121 -28.87 4.90 31.08
C VAL A 121 -28.92 3.42 30.82
N PHE A 122 -27.73 2.81 30.73
CA PHE A 122 -27.52 1.40 30.43
C PHE A 122 -26.99 0.67 31.66
N ARG A 123 -27.44 -0.58 31.83
CA ARG A 123 -26.81 -1.54 32.75
C ARG A 123 -25.60 -2.16 32.05
N GLU A 124 -24.63 -2.64 32.83
CA GLU A 124 -23.43 -3.30 32.30
C GLU A 124 -23.78 -4.37 31.24
N ASN A 125 -23.11 -4.33 30.09
CA ASN A 125 -23.31 -5.26 28.96
C ASN A 125 -24.75 -5.39 28.44
N LYS A 126 -25.59 -4.34 28.61
CA LYS A 126 -26.98 -4.32 28.10
C LYS A 126 -27.23 -3.31 26.99
N ALA A 127 -26.23 -2.56 26.56
CA ALA A 127 -26.33 -1.73 25.36
C ALA A 127 -26.37 -2.63 24.11
N VAL A 128 -27.32 -2.37 23.22
CA VAL A 128 -27.51 -3.10 21.95
C VAL A 128 -27.73 -2.06 20.86
N LEU A 129 -27.29 -2.36 19.64
CA LEU A 129 -27.51 -1.51 18.48
C LEU A 129 -29.00 -1.22 18.26
N ARG A 130 -29.32 0.03 17.96
CA ARG A 130 -30.68 0.51 17.70
C ARG A 130 -30.64 1.55 16.58
N ASP A 131 -31.05 1.21 15.37
CA ASP A 131 -30.95 2.14 14.22
C ASP A 131 -32.20 3.01 14.00
N ASN A 132 -33.39 2.54 14.39
CA ASN A 132 -34.68 3.18 14.09
C ASN A 132 -35.34 3.89 15.30
N ASP A 133 -34.57 4.26 16.31
CA ASP A 133 -35.06 4.96 17.51
C ASP A 133 -34.74 6.47 17.45
N ILE A 134 -35.43 7.27 18.25
CA ILE A 134 -35.16 8.70 18.45
C ILE A 134 -33.78 8.90 19.10
N SER A 135 -33.29 7.87 19.82
CA SER A 135 -31.92 7.78 20.35
C SER A 135 -31.19 6.57 19.76
N PRO A 136 -30.72 6.62 18.49
CA PRO A 136 -30.11 5.46 17.85
C PRO A 136 -28.76 5.14 18.48
N ILE A 137 -28.46 3.85 18.73
CA ILE A 137 -27.17 3.38 19.24
C ILE A 137 -26.47 2.70 18.07
N ARG A 138 -25.45 3.35 17.52
CA ARG A 138 -24.64 2.80 16.43
C ARG A 138 -23.32 2.29 16.98
N PHE A 139 -22.44 1.79 16.11
CA PHE A 139 -21.14 1.27 16.51
C PHE A 139 -20.29 2.31 17.26
N THR A 140 -20.36 3.59 16.88
CA THR A 140 -19.67 4.69 17.58
C THR A 140 -20.13 4.86 19.02
N GLU A 141 -21.44 4.94 19.25
CA GLU A 141 -21.99 5.08 20.60
C GLU A 141 -21.76 3.81 21.42
N LEU A 142 -21.81 2.63 20.78
CA LEU A 142 -21.55 1.35 21.43
C LEU A 142 -20.08 1.21 21.88
N ASP A 143 -19.11 1.63 21.04
CA ASP A 143 -17.69 1.70 21.42
C ASP A 143 -17.48 2.62 22.62
N MET A 144 -18.04 3.84 22.57
CA MET A 144 -17.95 4.78 23.69
C MET A 144 -18.57 4.20 24.97
N ILE A 145 -19.70 3.49 24.88
CA ILE A 145 -20.30 2.82 26.05
C ILE A 145 -19.37 1.75 26.59
N ASN A 146 -18.84 0.86 25.75
CA ASN A 146 -17.97 -0.24 26.16
C ASN A 146 -16.67 0.28 26.81
N ARG A 147 -16.08 1.33 26.26
CA ARG A 147 -14.88 1.96 26.83
C ARG A 147 -15.16 2.65 28.15
N ALA A 148 -16.32 3.28 28.31
CA ALA A 148 -16.75 3.83 29.59
C ALA A 148 -16.98 2.73 30.64
N GLU A 149 -17.52 1.57 30.26
CA GLU A 149 -17.69 0.41 31.15
C GLU A 149 -16.34 -0.13 31.65
N SER A 150 -15.31 -0.08 30.80
CA SER A 150 -13.93 -0.46 31.15
C SER A 150 -13.23 0.53 32.10
N GLY A 151 -13.87 1.64 32.45
CA GLY A 151 -13.33 2.67 33.36
C GLY A 151 -12.48 3.74 32.67
N GLN A 152 -12.49 3.83 31.34
CA GLN A 152 -11.79 4.88 30.61
C GLN A 152 -12.53 6.23 30.72
N THR A 153 -11.77 7.33 30.84
CA THR A 153 -12.33 8.68 30.69
C THR A 153 -12.36 9.05 29.21
N LEU A 154 -13.55 9.28 28.67
CA LEU A 154 -13.76 9.57 27.25
C LEU A 154 -13.90 11.06 26.99
N ALA A 155 -13.38 11.49 25.84
CA ALA A 155 -13.68 12.80 25.26
C ALA A 155 -15.06 12.75 24.57
N PRO A 156 -15.78 13.88 24.47
CA PRO A 156 -17.03 13.93 23.73
C PRO A 156 -16.80 13.78 22.23
N GLU A 157 -17.70 13.05 21.56
CA GLU A 157 -17.64 12.83 20.11
C GLU A 157 -18.94 13.32 19.47
N ALA A 158 -18.87 13.89 18.25
CA ALA A 158 -20.06 14.32 17.54
C ALA A 158 -20.50 13.27 16.49
N SER A 159 -21.80 13.06 16.38
CA SER A 159 -22.41 12.20 15.36
C SER A 159 -23.67 12.86 14.78
N LYS A 160 -24.09 12.43 13.58
CA LYS A 160 -25.32 12.90 12.95
C LYS A 160 -26.50 12.04 13.35
N VAL A 161 -27.53 12.64 13.93
CA VAL A 161 -28.85 12.02 14.16
C VAL A 161 -29.86 12.70 13.24
N GLY A 162 -30.25 12.03 12.15
CA GLY A 162 -30.95 12.66 11.03
C GLY A 162 -30.08 13.75 10.38
N ASP A 163 -30.65 14.95 10.20
CA ASP A 163 -29.96 16.11 9.63
C ASP A 163 -29.25 16.99 10.69
N GLN A 164 -29.27 16.60 11.97
CA GLN A 164 -28.70 17.41 13.06
C GLN A 164 -27.45 16.76 13.67
N TRP A 165 -26.42 17.58 13.89
CA TRP A 165 -25.24 17.20 14.64
C TRP A 165 -25.52 17.25 16.14
N VAL A 166 -25.22 16.14 16.82
CA VAL A 166 -25.28 16.02 18.28
C VAL A 166 -23.91 15.62 18.83
N ILE A 167 -23.65 15.99 20.07
CA ILE A 167 -22.45 15.65 20.82
C ILE A 167 -22.82 14.59 21.85
N ASN A 168 -22.16 13.44 21.76
CA ASN A 168 -22.28 12.33 22.69
C ASN A 168 -21.29 12.54 23.84
N PHE A 169 -21.82 12.58 25.08
CA PHE A 169 -21.02 12.50 26.29
C PHE A 169 -21.35 11.20 27.01
N VAL A 170 -20.32 10.43 27.36
CA VAL A 170 -20.46 9.13 28.01
C VAL A 170 -19.70 9.12 29.34
N SER A 171 -20.33 8.57 30.37
CA SER A 171 -19.70 8.36 31.68
C SER A 171 -20.14 7.05 32.31
N GLY A 172 -19.16 6.26 32.76
CA GLY A 172 -19.40 5.05 33.55
C GLY A 172 -19.93 5.39 34.95
N ILE A 173 -20.93 4.65 35.39
CA ILE A 173 -21.50 4.70 36.74
C ILE A 173 -20.62 3.86 37.64
N THR A 174 -19.86 4.51 38.51
CA THR A 174 -18.85 3.86 39.35
C THR A 174 -19.21 4.03 40.82
N PRO A 175 -19.21 2.95 41.62
CA PRO A 175 -19.32 3.04 43.08
C PRO A 175 -18.19 3.88 43.65
N GLN A 176 -18.51 4.76 44.60
CA GLN A 176 -17.50 5.55 45.30
C GLN A 176 -16.63 4.61 46.17
N SER A 177 -15.37 4.41 45.78
CA SER A 177 -14.38 3.64 46.54
C SER A 177 -13.23 4.55 46.95
N ASP A 178 -12.82 4.48 48.21
CA ASP A 178 -11.67 5.22 48.75
C ASP A 178 -10.31 4.61 48.34
N ASP A 179 -10.31 3.42 47.72
CA ASP A 179 -9.11 2.72 47.27
C ASP A 179 -8.88 2.89 45.76
N ASN A 180 -7.63 3.25 45.42
CA ASN A 180 -7.07 3.57 44.10
C ASN A 180 -7.06 2.41 43.07
N ASN A 181 -7.91 1.40 43.26
CA ASN A 181 -8.08 0.28 42.34
C ASN A 181 -9.20 0.59 41.34
N SER A 182 -8.97 0.34 40.06
CA SER A 182 -9.94 0.55 38.97
C SER A 182 -11.24 -0.21 39.22
N VAL A 183 -12.23 0.47 39.79
CA VAL A 183 -13.57 -0.09 40.02
C VAL A 183 -14.29 -0.15 38.68
N ARG A 184 -14.64 -1.36 38.25
CA ARG A 184 -15.42 -1.62 37.05
C ARG A 184 -16.78 -0.93 37.16
N ALA A 185 -17.21 -0.24 36.11
CA ALA A 185 -18.49 0.48 36.13
C ALA A 185 -19.66 -0.51 36.16
N VAL A 186 -20.70 -0.19 36.95
CA VAL A 186 -21.92 -1.02 37.09
C VAL A 186 -22.96 -0.73 36.00
N GLY A 187 -22.71 0.31 35.20
CA GLY A 187 -23.55 0.77 34.10
C GLY A 187 -22.98 2.05 33.49
N THR A 188 -23.69 2.64 32.53
CA THR A 188 -23.20 3.77 31.74
C THR A 188 -24.30 4.79 31.49
N ILE A 189 -23.95 6.08 31.54
CA ILE A 189 -24.82 7.19 31.14
C ILE A 189 -24.33 7.71 29.79
N LEU A 190 -25.25 7.86 28.84
CA LEU A 190 -25.03 8.55 27.56
C LEU A 190 -25.97 9.76 27.52
N ILE A 191 -25.43 10.96 27.35
CA ILE A 191 -26.22 12.17 27.09
C ILE A 191 -25.89 12.72 25.70
N ARG A 192 -26.90 13.22 24.99
CA ARG A 192 -26.73 13.82 23.66
C ARG A 192 -27.13 15.28 23.69
N LEU A 193 -26.19 16.16 23.39
CA LEU A 193 -26.42 17.61 23.36
C LEU A 193 -26.35 18.14 21.92
N PRO A 194 -27.21 19.08 21.51
CA PRO A 194 -27.19 19.61 20.15
C PRO A 194 -25.94 20.49 19.94
N ILE A 195 -25.28 20.36 18.78
CA ILE A 195 -24.06 21.16 18.48
C ILE A 195 -24.31 22.68 18.55
N SER A 196 -25.55 23.11 18.32
CA SER A 196 -25.96 24.51 18.33
C SER A 196 -25.72 25.20 19.66
N MET A 197 -25.62 24.46 20.78
CA MET A 197 -25.28 25.04 22.08
C MET A 197 -23.88 25.67 22.08
N LEU A 198 -22.96 25.17 21.24
CA LEU A 198 -21.58 25.68 21.13
C LEU A 198 -21.50 26.94 20.27
N ALA A 199 -22.52 27.23 19.45
CA ALA A 199 -22.55 28.43 18.62
C ALA A 199 -22.49 29.71 19.44
N GLY A 200 -23.11 29.73 20.64
CA GLY A 200 -23.03 30.87 21.55
C GLY A 200 -21.61 31.17 22.02
N VAL A 201 -20.80 30.13 22.23
CA VAL A 201 -19.39 30.26 22.67
C VAL A 201 -18.51 30.77 21.53
N LEU A 202 -18.77 30.33 20.30
CA LEU A 202 -18.04 30.78 19.11
C LEU A 202 -18.44 32.19 18.65
N ALA A 203 -19.70 32.59 18.88
CA ALA A 203 -20.24 33.89 18.48
C ALA A 203 -19.85 35.08 19.37
N GLU A 204 -19.07 34.87 20.44
CA GLU A 204 -18.57 35.97 21.29
C GLU A 204 -17.56 36.88 20.58
N ILE A 205 -17.04 36.48 19.43
CA ILE A 205 -16.10 37.25 18.63
C ILE A 205 -16.85 38.08 17.58
N PRO A 206 -16.52 39.37 17.40
CA PRO A 206 -17.10 40.17 16.34
C PRO A 206 -16.93 39.49 14.97
N PRO A 207 -17.98 39.39 14.14
CA PRO A 207 -17.89 38.75 12.82
C PRO A 207 -16.84 39.36 11.88
N THR A 208 -16.31 40.54 12.21
CA THR A 208 -15.29 41.28 11.45
C THR A 208 -13.85 40.85 11.76
N GLU A 209 -13.63 40.12 12.86
CA GLU A 209 -12.31 39.60 13.25
C GLU A 209 -11.92 38.34 12.46
N GLY A 210 -12.90 37.49 12.05
CA GLY A 210 -12.64 36.29 11.26
C GLY A 210 -13.77 35.26 11.24
N GLU A 211 -13.54 34.14 10.56
CA GLU A 211 -14.39 32.95 10.59
C GLU A 211 -13.75 31.88 11.47
N THR A 212 -14.56 31.20 12.26
CA THR A 212 -14.16 30.08 13.11
C THR A 212 -14.96 28.85 12.76
N ARG A 213 -14.27 27.76 12.44
CA ARG A 213 -14.87 26.47 12.14
C ARG A 213 -14.46 25.47 13.22
N LEU A 214 -15.45 24.80 13.81
CA LEU A 214 -15.22 23.62 14.63
C LEU A 214 -15.22 22.40 13.71
N VAL A 215 -14.12 21.67 13.73
CA VAL A 215 -13.88 20.54 12.84
C VAL A 215 -13.60 19.30 13.69
N GLN A 216 -14.26 18.20 13.35
CA GLN A 216 -13.96 16.90 13.91
C GLN A 216 -13.14 16.11 12.89
N SER A 217 -11.96 15.64 13.31
CA SER A 217 -11.11 14.76 12.53
C SER A 217 -10.85 13.49 13.34
N TYR A 218 -11.30 12.35 12.82
CA TYR A 218 -10.80 11.06 13.29
C TYR A 218 -9.40 10.87 12.70
N ARG A 219 -8.53 10.09 13.38
CA ARG A 219 -7.19 9.81 12.86
C ARG A 219 -7.36 9.17 11.46
N ASN A 220 -7.00 9.90 10.41
CA ASN A 220 -7.06 9.53 8.98
C ASN A 220 -8.39 9.62 8.20
N THR A 221 -9.39 10.41 8.61
CA THR A 221 -10.58 10.67 7.75
C THR A 221 -10.72 12.13 7.32
N ASN A 222 -11.49 12.38 6.24
CA ASN A 222 -11.93 13.72 5.85
C ASN A 222 -12.51 14.50 7.04
N SER A 223 -12.04 15.74 7.21
CA SER A 223 -12.36 16.55 8.37
C SER A 223 -13.77 17.14 8.25
N ASN A 224 -14.68 16.75 9.15
CA ASN A 224 -16.06 17.21 9.10
C ASN A 224 -16.21 18.55 9.82
N THR A 225 -16.64 19.58 9.08
CA THR A 225 -17.00 20.86 9.71
C THR A 225 -18.34 20.71 10.45
N LEU A 226 -18.29 20.74 11.77
CA LEU A 226 -19.45 20.62 12.64
C LEU A 226 -20.23 21.94 12.76
N LEU A 227 -19.51 23.06 12.78
CA LEU A 227 -20.08 24.39 13.00
C LEU A 227 -19.15 25.47 12.43
N SER A 228 -19.71 26.49 11.77
CA SER A 228 -18.97 27.68 11.34
C SER A 228 -19.67 28.97 11.81
N VAL A 229 -18.88 29.93 12.31
CA VAL A 229 -19.35 31.25 12.75
C VAL A 229 -18.39 32.35 12.27
N GLY A 230 -18.94 33.42 11.67
CA GLY A 230 -18.17 34.60 11.23
C GLY A 230 -17.89 34.62 9.73
N GLN A 231 -17.00 35.53 9.29
CA GLN A 231 -16.53 35.60 7.90
C GLN A 231 -15.02 35.91 7.85
N GLY A 232 -14.27 35.07 7.15
CA GLY A 232 -12.83 35.15 7.01
C GLY A 232 -12.41 34.90 5.57
N HIS A 233 -11.26 35.41 5.16
CA HIS A 233 -10.71 35.18 3.82
C HIS A 233 -9.19 35.03 3.91
N GLY A 234 -8.66 33.85 3.58
CA GLY A 234 -7.23 33.58 3.57
C GLY A 234 -6.86 32.20 4.13
N PRO A 235 -5.57 31.97 4.43
CA PRO A 235 -5.13 30.71 5.03
C PRO A 235 -5.75 30.51 6.42
N SER A 236 -6.18 29.28 6.72
CA SER A 236 -6.68 28.90 8.04
C SER A 236 -5.53 28.55 8.96
N VAL A 237 -5.71 28.84 10.24
CA VAL A 237 -4.83 28.43 11.33
C VAL A 237 -5.58 27.47 12.23
N THR A 238 -4.94 26.37 12.63
CA THR A 238 -5.59 25.32 13.41
C THR A 238 -5.13 25.32 14.87
N ALA A 239 -6.05 25.12 15.80
CA ALA A 239 -5.79 24.93 17.22
C ALA A 239 -6.49 23.66 17.73
N ASN A 240 -5.76 22.80 18.42
CA ASN A 240 -6.28 21.52 18.93
C ASN A 240 -7.04 21.69 20.24
N LEU A 241 -8.09 20.88 20.43
CA LEU A 241 -8.76 20.71 21.72
C LEU A 241 -8.24 19.44 22.45
N PRO A 242 -8.32 19.39 23.80
CA PRO A 242 -8.03 18.17 24.53
C PRO A 242 -9.04 17.06 24.17
N GLY A 243 -8.52 15.88 23.79
CA GLY A 243 -9.30 14.74 23.29
C GLY A 243 -8.96 14.28 21.86
N GLU A 244 -7.92 14.84 21.22
CA GLU A 244 -7.33 14.49 19.91
C GLU A 244 -8.24 14.51 18.66
N ILE A 245 -9.57 14.52 18.83
CA ILE A 245 -10.53 14.36 17.74
C ILE A 245 -11.09 15.71 17.25
N TRP A 246 -11.04 16.77 18.06
CA TRP A 246 -11.63 18.10 17.73
C TRP A 246 -10.55 19.17 17.51
N LYS A 247 -10.72 19.97 16.45
CA LYS A 247 -9.85 21.09 16.08
C LYS A 247 -10.67 22.33 15.76
N ILE A 248 -10.11 23.50 16.05
CA ILE A 248 -10.66 24.79 15.59
C ILE A 248 -9.81 25.29 14.46
N GLU A 249 -10.45 25.63 13.35
CA GLU A 249 -9.84 26.36 12.25
C GLU A 249 -10.30 27.82 12.30
N PHE A 250 -9.35 28.75 12.31
CA PHE A 250 -9.63 30.18 12.31
C PHE A 250 -9.07 30.84 11.04
N GLN A 251 -9.91 31.65 10.38
CA GLN A 251 -9.53 32.43 9.21
C GLN A 251 -9.62 33.92 9.52
N ALA A 252 -8.52 34.65 9.29
CA ALA A 252 -8.45 36.08 9.58
C ALA A 252 -9.44 36.91 8.75
N GLY A 253 -10.17 37.79 9.45
CA GLY A 253 -11.05 38.81 8.89
C GLY A 253 -10.33 40.11 8.56
N ILE A 254 -11.10 41.14 8.21
CA ILE A 254 -10.59 42.44 7.75
C ILE A 254 -9.87 43.18 8.89
N ASP A 255 -10.32 43.03 10.13
CA ASP A 255 -9.76 43.76 11.28
C ASP A 255 -8.36 43.26 11.67
N ILE A 256 -8.13 41.94 11.64
CA ILE A 256 -6.80 41.34 11.89
C ILE A 256 -5.81 41.80 10.81
N LYS A 257 -6.25 41.84 9.54
CA LYS A 257 -5.41 42.35 8.43
C LYS A 257 -5.04 43.83 8.61
N ARG A 258 -5.97 44.64 9.13
CA ARG A 258 -5.69 46.07 9.42
C ARG A 258 -4.69 46.23 10.57
N GLN A 259 -4.83 45.44 11.63
CA GLN A 259 -3.92 45.46 12.79
C GLN A 259 -2.51 44.97 12.43
N ALA A 260 -2.39 44.01 11.50
CA ALA A 260 -1.11 43.45 11.07
C ALA A 260 -0.29 44.34 10.12
N SER A 261 -0.85 45.48 9.67
CA SER A 261 -0.19 46.37 8.70
C SER A 261 1.07 47.05 9.29
N VAL A 262 2.19 46.98 8.57
CA VAL A 262 3.48 47.51 9.05
C VAL A 262 3.87 48.73 8.23
N PHE A 263 4.26 49.82 8.91
CA PHE A 263 4.93 50.98 8.30
C PHE A 263 6.45 50.84 8.43
N PRO A 264 7.19 50.51 7.36
CA PRO A 264 8.60 50.10 7.46
C PRO A 264 9.56 51.29 7.45
N ILE A 265 9.55 52.08 8.53
CA ILE A 265 10.39 53.28 8.68
C ILE A 265 11.89 52.96 8.55
N PHE A 266 12.33 51.80 9.04
CA PHE A 266 13.74 51.40 9.05
C PHE A 266 14.31 51.06 7.67
N LEU A 267 13.46 50.63 6.72
CA LEU A 267 13.87 50.27 5.36
C LEU A 267 14.21 51.53 4.54
N TYR A 268 13.42 52.60 4.72
CA TYR A 268 13.73 53.93 4.16
C TYR A 268 15.03 54.51 4.73
N LEU A 269 15.29 54.29 6.02
CA LEU A 269 16.52 54.71 6.69
C LEU A 269 17.75 53.96 6.14
N GLY A 270 17.62 52.64 5.93
CA GLY A 270 18.67 51.81 5.32
C GLY A 270 19.01 52.24 3.88
N LEU A 271 18.00 52.61 3.09
CA LEU A 271 18.19 53.10 1.72
C LEU A 271 18.94 54.43 1.65
N LEU A 272 18.64 55.35 2.56
CA LEU A 272 19.35 56.64 2.65
C LEU A 272 20.82 56.43 3.01
N VAL A 273 21.12 55.50 3.93
CA VAL A 273 22.50 55.16 4.31
C VAL A 273 23.25 54.53 3.12
N PHE A 274 22.62 53.60 2.41
CA PHE A 274 23.23 52.94 1.25
C PHE A 274 23.49 53.91 0.09
N ALA A 275 22.56 54.83 -0.19
CA ALA A 275 22.77 55.92 -1.15
C ALA A 275 23.94 56.83 -0.75
N GLY A 276 24.10 57.13 0.54
CA GLY A 276 25.24 57.89 1.06
C GLY A 276 26.59 57.18 0.86
N ILE A 277 26.63 55.87 1.06
CA ILE A 277 27.84 55.04 0.88
C ILE A 277 28.23 54.99 -0.60
N THR A 278 27.28 54.77 -1.52
CA THR A 278 27.57 54.68 -2.96
C THR A 278 28.08 56.02 -3.53
N LEU A 279 27.51 57.14 -3.10
CA LEU A 279 28.02 58.49 -3.42
C LEU A 279 29.45 58.71 -2.91
N SER A 280 29.74 58.23 -1.70
CA SER A 280 31.08 58.36 -1.09
C SER A 280 32.12 57.52 -1.83
N VAL A 281 31.78 56.29 -2.22
CA VAL A 281 32.66 55.40 -3.00
C VAL A 281 32.91 55.97 -4.40
N ALA A 282 31.88 56.47 -5.08
CA ALA A 282 32.03 57.12 -6.38
C ALA A 282 32.94 58.36 -6.33
N TRP A 283 32.86 59.14 -5.25
CA TRP A 283 33.71 60.30 -5.02
C TRP A 283 35.19 59.92 -4.80
N VAL A 284 35.46 58.90 -3.96
CA VAL A 284 36.83 58.41 -3.72
C VAL A 284 37.46 57.83 -4.98
N PHE A 285 36.68 57.07 -5.77
CA PHE A 285 37.16 56.45 -7.00
C PHE A 285 37.44 57.48 -8.10
N GLY A 286 36.59 58.51 -8.23
CA GLY A 286 36.82 59.64 -9.14
C GLY A 286 38.08 60.43 -8.79
N ARG A 287 38.41 60.56 -7.50
CA ARG A 287 39.61 61.26 -7.03
C ARG A 287 40.89 60.48 -7.33
N ARG A 288 40.90 59.15 -7.18
CA ARG A 288 42.07 58.30 -7.52
C ARG A 288 42.38 58.25 -9.02
N LEU A 289 41.37 58.30 -9.88
CA LEU A 289 41.55 58.34 -11.34
C LEU A 289 42.19 59.66 -11.83
N GLN A 290 42.12 60.73 -11.03
CA GLN A 290 42.71 62.02 -11.36
C GLN A 290 44.19 62.11 -10.96
N GLU A 291 44.65 61.27 -10.02
CA GLU A 291 46.04 61.25 -9.52
C GLU A 291 46.98 60.36 -10.36
N SER A 292 46.47 59.48 -11.23
CA SER A 292 47.30 58.54 -12.01
C SER A 292 47.76 59.07 -13.39
N MET A 293 47.77 60.39 -13.64
CA MET A 293 48.12 61.00 -14.93
C MET A 293 49.37 61.92 -14.91
N SER A 294 50.25 61.83 -13.92
CA SER A 294 51.52 62.58 -13.94
C SER A 294 52.73 61.79 -13.46
N PHE A 295 53.76 61.76 -14.33
CA PHE A 295 55.18 61.44 -14.15
C PHE A 295 55.74 60.04 -14.51
N ASP A 296 56.96 60.09 -15.08
CA ASP A 296 57.69 59.19 -15.99
C ASP A 296 58.92 58.51 -15.27
N PRO A 297 59.95 57.92 -15.92
CA PRO A 297 60.30 56.49 -15.96
C PRO A 297 61.65 56.12 -15.27
N SER A 298 61.90 54.83 -14.92
CA SER A 298 63.21 54.12 -15.04
C SER A 298 63.35 52.80 -14.22
N ILE A 299 63.83 51.77 -14.93
CA ILE A 299 64.80 50.69 -14.61
C ILE A 299 64.65 49.80 -13.34
N GLY A 300 64.65 48.48 -13.57
CA GLY A 300 65.19 47.46 -12.64
C GLY A 300 64.72 46.02 -12.90
N ALA A 301 65.54 45.21 -13.56
CA ALA A 301 65.29 43.80 -13.91
C ALA A 301 65.51 42.83 -12.73
N VAL A 302 64.91 41.61 -12.77
CA VAL A 302 65.61 40.29 -12.79
C VAL A 302 64.64 39.10 -12.53
N SER A 303 64.69 38.16 -13.50
CA SER A 303 64.40 36.70 -13.62
C SER A 303 63.48 35.86 -12.70
N VAL A 304 62.77 34.96 -13.39
CA VAL A 304 61.98 33.73 -13.06
C VAL A 304 62.81 32.49 -13.53
N PRO A 305 62.48 31.17 -13.44
CA PRO A 305 61.47 30.35 -12.71
C PRO A 305 62.03 29.07 -12.00
N GLY A 306 61.13 28.28 -11.38
CA GLY A 306 61.07 26.84 -11.68
C GLY A 306 60.98 25.86 -10.50
N SER A 307 59.82 25.23 -10.33
CA SER A 307 59.59 24.09 -9.41
C SER A 307 60.17 22.78 -9.97
N THR A 308 60.69 21.92 -9.09
CA THR A 308 61.10 20.56 -9.40
C THR A 308 60.31 19.54 -8.57
N SER A 309 59.93 18.45 -9.24
CA SER A 309 59.46 17.19 -8.67
C SER A 309 60.65 16.24 -8.43
N LYS A 310 60.51 15.29 -7.48
CA LYS A 310 60.78 13.83 -7.64
C LYS A 310 60.96 13.07 -6.30
N THR A 311 60.10 12.06 -6.12
CA THR A 311 60.33 10.63 -5.75
C THR A 311 61.52 10.17 -4.88
N SER A 312 61.25 9.26 -3.93
CA SER A 312 61.95 7.95 -3.67
C SER A 312 61.27 7.24 -2.47
N THR A 313 60.64 6.06 -2.61
CA THR A 313 61.14 4.65 -2.60
C THR A 313 61.74 4.13 -1.27
N GLY A 314 61.12 3.07 -0.71
CA GLY A 314 61.80 1.78 -0.49
C GLY A 314 61.92 1.18 0.94
N GLY A 315 61.25 0.02 1.15
CA GLY A 315 61.64 -1.18 1.94
C GLY A 315 61.81 -1.08 3.47
N GLY A 316 61.56 -2.09 4.33
CA GLY A 316 61.18 -3.50 4.24
C GLY A 316 61.63 -4.26 5.53
N HIS A 317 60.90 -5.35 5.90
CA HIS A 317 61.22 -6.43 6.89
C HIS A 317 61.11 -6.12 8.42
N GLN A 318 60.70 -6.99 9.38
CA GLN A 318 60.57 -8.47 9.51
C GLN A 318 59.77 -8.86 10.80
N ASN A 319 58.87 -9.86 10.71
CA ASN A 319 58.63 -11.10 11.54
C ASN A 319 59.10 -11.20 13.03
N TYR A 320 58.49 -11.91 14.02
CA TYR A 320 57.84 -13.26 14.24
C TYR A 320 57.28 -13.30 15.71
N PRO A 321 56.73 -14.39 16.35
CA PRO A 321 56.26 -15.72 15.91
C PRO A 321 54.91 -16.24 16.53
N MET A 322 54.59 -17.48 16.14
CA MET A 322 53.46 -18.41 16.41
C MET A 322 53.53 -19.24 17.72
N SER A 323 52.38 -19.76 18.19
CA SER A 323 52.11 -21.11 18.78
C SER A 323 50.73 -21.12 19.50
N SER A 324 49.92 -22.17 19.72
CA SER A 324 49.64 -23.51 19.16
C SER A 324 48.64 -24.24 20.10
N VAL A 325 47.84 -25.19 19.58
CA VAL A 325 47.20 -26.38 20.23
C VAL A 325 45.88 -26.24 21.02
N LEU A 326 44.83 -26.97 20.57
CA LEU A 326 44.18 -28.09 21.30
C LEU A 326 43.15 -28.84 20.43
N ASP A 327 43.35 -30.16 20.31
CA ASP A 327 42.43 -31.21 19.81
C ASP A 327 41.44 -31.66 20.90
N VAL A 328 40.24 -32.13 20.53
CA VAL A 328 39.54 -33.28 21.16
C VAL A 328 38.54 -33.91 20.15
N ASP A 329 38.76 -35.18 19.79
CA ASP A 329 37.81 -36.13 19.18
C ASP A 329 36.92 -36.78 20.23
N ILE A 330 35.63 -37.09 19.97
CA ILE A 330 34.90 -38.30 20.45
C ILE A 330 33.67 -38.63 19.55
N ALA A 331 33.72 -39.83 18.95
CA ALA A 331 32.70 -40.87 18.64
C ALA A 331 31.54 -40.67 17.65
N GLU A 332 31.58 -41.49 16.60
CA GLU A 332 30.44 -42.14 15.93
C GLU A 332 29.99 -43.38 16.74
N GLU A 333 28.67 -43.67 16.75
CA GLU A 333 28.12 -45.03 16.49
C GLU A 333 26.58 -45.01 16.40
N ASP A 334 26.09 -45.55 15.28
CA ASP A 334 24.92 -46.41 15.03
C ASP A 334 23.51 -46.09 15.60
N ALA A 335 22.52 -46.03 14.70
CA ALA A 335 21.61 -47.18 14.47
C ALA A 335 20.55 -46.88 13.39
N GLN A 336 20.46 -47.81 12.44
CA GLN A 336 19.40 -48.00 11.46
C GLN A 336 18.05 -48.33 12.13
N LEU A 337 16.94 -47.82 11.60
CA LEU A 337 15.63 -48.50 11.66
C LEU A 337 14.83 -48.25 10.37
N LEU A 338 14.69 -49.36 9.63
CA LEU A 338 13.54 -49.80 8.81
C LEU A 338 13.05 -48.94 7.64
N SER A 339 13.53 -49.33 6.45
CA SER A 339 12.69 -49.53 5.27
C SER A 339 11.90 -50.84 5.38
N SER A 340 10.58 -50.80 5.23
CA SER A 340 9.77 -51.72 4.39
C SER A 340 8.29 -51.57 4.72
N ASP A 341 7.47 -51.27 3.71
CA ASP A 341 6.22 -51.96 3.41
C ASP A 341 5.28 -51.04 2.63
N ARG A 342 5.18 -51.29 1.32
CA ARG A 342 3.93 -51.12 0.55
C ARG A 342 4.07 -51.87 -0.77
N GLN A 343 3.78 -53.17 -0.70
CA GLN A 343 3.35 -53.96 -1.83
C GLN A 343 1.81 -54.00 -1.85
N ASP A 344 1.29 -53.86 -3.06
CA ASP A 344 0.04 -54.42 -3.56
C ASP A 344 -1.30 -54.02 -2.92
N ARG A 345 -2.07 -53.24 -3.68
CA ARG A 345 -3.53 -53.40 -3.84
C ARG A 345 -4.05 -52.64 -5.07
N ALA A 346 -3.84 -53.23 -6.25
CA ALA A 346 -4.68 -52.96 -7.41
C ALA A 346 -5.85 -53.94 -7.39
N GLY A 347 -7.07 -53.42 -7.19
CA GLY A 347 -8.32 -54.17 -7.22
C GLY A 347 -9.31 -53.44 -8.10
N ALA A 348 -9.63 -54.06 -9.23
CA ALA A 348 -10.49 -53.59 -10.29
C ALA A 348 -11.96 -53.38 -9.86
N GLY A 349 -12.57 -52.32 -10.39
CA GLY A 349 -14.03 -52.14 -10.49
C GLY A 349 -14.33 -51.38 -11.77
N GLY A 350 -14.97 -52.04 -12.74
CA GLY A 350 -15.30 -51.46 -14.03
C GLY A 350 -16.46 -50.48 -13.94
N GLU A 351 -16.27 -49.28 -14.49
CA GLU A 351 -17.33 -48.30 -14.72
C GLU A 351 -18.01 -48.59 -16.07
N GLN A 352 -19.34 -48.62 -16.06
CA GLN A 352 -20.17 -48.74 -17.26
C GLN A 352 -20.06 -47.43 -18.07
N GLU A 353 -19.73 -47.52 -19.36
CA GLU A 353 -19.67 -46.39 -20.29
C GLU A 353 -21.06 -45.73 -20.40
N GLN A 354 -21.19 -44.51 -19.85
CA GLN A 354 -22.35 -43.65 -20.02
C GLN A 354 -22.22 -42.82 -21.32
N GLU A 355 -23.35 -42.55 -21.99
CA GLU A 355 -23.41 -41.85 -23.27
C GLU A 355 -23.08 -40.35 -23.12
N VAL A 356 -22.03 -39.88 -23.84
CA VAL A 356 -21.57 -38.48 -23.84
C VAL A 356 -22.51 -37.62 -24.69
N LYS A 357 -23.10 -36.58 -24.09
CA LYS A 357 -24.07 -35.66 -24.72
C LYS A 357 -23.44 -34.42 -25.36
N ALA A 358 -22.26 -34.00 -24.92
CA ALA A 358 -21.54 -32.85 -25.44
C ALA A 358 -20.02 -33.07 -25.37
N THR A 359 -19.26 -32.47 -26.29
CA THR A 359 -17.79 -32.54 -26.31
C THR A 359 -17.22 -31.12 -26.27
N PHE A 360 -16.30 -30.88 -25.35
CA PHE A 360 -15.63 -29.59 -25.16
C PHE A 360 -14.13 -29.73 -25.46
N ALA A 361 -13.46 -28.63 -25.78
CA ALA A 361 -12.01 -28.60 -25.95
C ALA A 361 -11.35 -29.07 -24.65
N ALA A 362 -10.66 -30.22 -24.69
CA ALA A 362 -10.04 -30.81 -23.51
C ALA A 362 -8.95 -29.89 -22.93
N GLU A 363 -8.31 -29.12 -23.81
CA GLU A 363 -7.29 -28.12 -23.52
C GLU A 363 -7.84 -26.94 -22.71
N ALA A 364 -9.16 -26.75 -22.63
CA ALA A 364 -9.74 -25.71 -21.79
C ALA A 364 -9.74 -26.09 -20.30
N PHE A 365 -9.76 -27.39 -19.97
CA PHE A 365 -9.86 -27.88 -18.58
C PHE A 365 -8.47 -28.12 -18.01
N ARG A 366 -7.93 -27.12 -17.29
CA ARG A 366 -6.59 -27.15 -16.70
C ARG A 366 -6.61 -27.74 -15.29
N ALA A 367 -5.44 -27.77 -14.65
CA ALA A 367 -5.28 -28.37 -13.32
C ALA A 367 -5.98 -27.59 -12.20
N TYR A 368 -6.18 -26.28 -12.32
CA TYR A 368 -6.74 -25.45 -11.23
C TYR A 368 -7.78 -24.43 -11.69
N ASP A 369 -8.05 -24.34 -13.00
CA ASP A 369 -9.12 -23.53 -13.58
C ASP A 369 -9.54 -24.06 -14.95
N ILE A 370 -10.58 -23.45 -15.53
CA ILE A 370 -10.92 -23.62 -16.94
C ILE A 370 -10.41 -22.38 -17.67
N ARG A 371 -9.58 -22.52 -18.70
CA ARG A 371 -8.96 -21.39 -19.41
C ARG A 371 -8.63 -21.74 -20.85
N GLY A 372 -8.88 -20.81 -21.76
CA GLY A 372 -8.49 -20.96 -23.16
C GLY A 372 -8.75 -19.72 -23.99
N LEU A 373 -8.57 -19.84 -25.31
CA LEU A 373 -8.90 -18.80 -26.27
C LEU A 373 -10.42 -18.60 -26.29
N SER A 374 -10.87 -17.36 -26.28
CA SER A 374 -12.28 -16.99 -26.36
C SER A 374 -12.53 -16.26 -27.68
N PRO A 375 -13.49 -16.70 -28.52
CA PRO A 375 -14.51 -17.71 -28.26
C PRO A 375 -14.15 -19.15 -28.69
N GLU A 376 -12.92 -19.46 -29.10
CA GLU A 376 -12.60 -20.77 -29.71
C GLU A 376 -12.74 -21.95 -28.73
N HIS A 377 -12.10 -21.86 -27.57
CA HIS A 377 -12.14 -22.88 -26.51
C HIS A 377 -13.14 -22.51 -25.41
N VAL A 378 -13.25 -21.22 -25.09
CA VAL A 378 -14.14 -20.68 -24.04
C VAL A 378 -15.22 -19.82 -24.67
N ASN A 379 -16.42 -20.39 -24.82
CA ASN A 379 -17.58 -19.77 -25.46
C ASN A 379 -18.85 -19.86 -24.60
N THR A 380 -19.94 -19.31 -25.12
CA THR A 380 -21.26 -19.27 -24.48
C THR A 380 -21.87 -20.66 -24.23
N GLU A 381 -21.63 -21.63 -25.11
CA GLU A 381 -22.11 -23.01 -24.91
C GLU A 381 -21.39 -23.69 -23.74
N LEU A 382 -20.07 -23.55 -23.66
CA LEU A 382 -19.28 -24.02 -22.53
C LEU A 382 -19.71 -23.31 -21.25
N ALA A 383 -19.85 -21.98 -21.27
CA ALA A 383 -20.29 -21.20 -20.12
C ALA A 383 -21.67 -21.65 -19.61
N ASN A 384 -22.64 -21.84 -20.51
CA ASN A 384 -23.97 -22.29 -20.13
C ASN A 384 -23.98 -23.71 -19.54
N THR A 385 -23.23 -24.63 -20.13
CA THR A 385 -23.14 -26.00 -19.64
C THR A 385 -22.39 -26.07 -18.31
N LEU A 386 -21.34 -25.27 -18.16
CA LEU A 386 -20.62 -25.09 -16.90
C LEU A 386 -21.55 -24.54 -15.82
N GLY A 387 -22.38 -23.55 -16.14
CA GLY A 387 -23.36 -22.99 -15.21
C GLY A 387 -24.35 -24.04 -14.71
N LYS A 388 -24.83 -24.92 -15.59
CA LYS A 388 -25.71 -26.04 -15.22
C LYS A 388 -25.01 -27.06 -14.32
N ALA A 389 -23.76 -27.40 -14.63
CA ALA A 389 -22.98 -28.33 -13.83
C ALA A 389 -22.67 -27.74 -12.44
N LEU A 390 -22.24 -26.48 -12.37
CA LEU A 390 -21.98 -25.78 -11.11
C LEU A 390 -23.26 -25.61 -10.27
N GLY A 391 -24.36 -25.14 -10.85
CA GLY A 391 -25.63 -25.01 -10.13
C GLY A 391 -26.12 -26.34 -9.54
N THR A 392 -25.95 -27.44 -10.29
CA THR A 392 -26.23 -28.79 -9.79
C THR A 392 -25.35 -29.15 -8.59
N ARG A 393 -24.03 -28.91 -8.69
CA ARG A 393 -23.07 -29.21 -7.61
C ARG A 393 -23.29 -28.36 -6.36
N VAL A 394 -23.70 -27.10 -6.52
CA VAL A 394 -24.03 -26.18 -5.43
C VAL A 394 -25.23 -26.70 -4.63
N LEU A 395 -26.30 -27.09 -5.33
CA LEU A 395 -27.49 -27.69 -4.72
C LEU A 395 -27.19 -29.03 -4.04
N GLU A 396 -26.36 -29.87 -4.65
CA GLU A 396 -25.92 -31.15 -4.07
C GLU A 396 -25.05 -30.96 -2.82
N ALA A 397 -24.27 -29.89 -2.76
CA ALA A 397 -23.49 -29.50 -1.58
C ALA A 397 -24.36 -28.88 -0.47
N GLY A 398 -25.66 -28.68 -0.70
CA GLY A 398 -26.61 -28.15 0.27
C GLY A 398 -26.67 -26.62 0.33
N PHE A 399 -26.19 -25.94 -0.71
CA PHE A 399 -26.29 -24.49 -0.85
C PHE A 399 -27.32 -24.13 -1.92
N ASP A 400 -28.02 -23.02 -1.73
CA ASP A 400 -29.04 -22.55 -2.67
C ASP A 400 -28.53 -21.43 -3.60
N ASN A 401 -27.41 -20.79 -3.25
CA ASN A 401 -26.91 -19.59 -3.89
C ASN A 401 -25.47 -19.75 -4.39
N LEU A 402 -25.14 -19.10 -5.50
CA LEU A 402 -23.80 -19.02 -6.07
C LEU A 402 -23.40 -17.57 -6.35
N PHE A 403 -22.26 -17.13 -5.81
CA PHE A 403 -21.67 -15.84 -6.20
C PHE A 403 -21.08 -15.92 -7.61
N VAL A 404 -21.37 -14.92 -8.45
CA VAL A 404 -20.81 -14.83 -9.80
C VAL A 404 -20.18 -13.46 -9.99
N ALA A 405 -18.92 -13.44 -10.43
CA ALA A 405 -18.15 -12.23 -10.71
C ALA A 405 -17.49 -12.32 -12.09
N LYS A 406 -16.97 -11.20 -12.60
CA LYS A 406 -16.24 -11.11 -13.87
C LYS A 406 -15.12 -10.08 -13.82
N ASP A 407 -14.07 -10.30 -14.59
CA ASP A 407 -13.04 -9.30 -14.86
C ASP A 407 -13.42 -8.35 -16.02
N GLY A 408 -12.52 -7.43 -16.35
CA GLY A 408 -12.71 -6.40 -17.38
C GLY A 408 -12.54 -6.85 -18.85
N ARG A 409 -12.45 -8.16 -19.15
CA ARG A 409 -12.26 -8.62 -20.53
C ARG A 409 -13.49 -8.42 -21.41
N ILE A 410 -13.25 -8.23 -22.70
CA ILE A 410 -14.31 -7.93 -23.69
C ILE A 410 -15.35 -9.04 -23.80
N THR A 411 -14.94 -10.31 -23.65
CA THR A 411 -15.85 -11.45 -23.75
C THR A 411 -16.52 -11.82 -22.42
N SER A 412 -16.08 -11.24 -21.30
CA SER A 412 -16.62 -11.56 -19.96
C SER A 412 -18.13 -11.27 -19.82
N PRO A 413 -18.71 -10.18 -20.37
CA PRO A 413 -20.16 -9.95 -20.32
C PRO A 413 -21.00 -11.05 -20.99
N GLU A 414 -20.60 -11.51 -22.18
CA GLU A 414 -21.34 -12.54 -22.92
C GLU A 414 -21.26 -13.92 -22.24
N LEU A 415 -20.08 -14.25 -21.71
CA LEU A 415 -19.87 -15.46 -20.91
C LEU A 415 -20.66 -15.41 -19.60
N PHE A 416 -20.75 -14.24 -18.98
CA PHE A 416 -21.51 -14.01 -17.75
C PHE A 416 -23.01 -14.29 -17.95
N GLU A 417 -23.62 -13.72 -18.99
CA GLU A 417 -25.02 -13.98 -19.32
C GLU A 417 -25.28 -15.47 -19.57
N SER A 418 -24.38 -16.14 -20.28
CA SER A 418 -24.51 -17.56 -20.60
C SER A 418 -24.35 -18.47 -19.38
N LEU A 419 -23.36 -18.19 -18.53
CA LEU A 419 -23.07 -18.89 -17.29
C LEU A 419 -24.24 -18.77 -16.31
N THR A 420 -24.69 -17.54 -16.06
CA THR A 420 -25.81 -17.26 -15.13
C THR A 420 -27.10 -17.92 -15.60
N ALA A 421 -27.43 -17.85 -16.91
CA ALA A 421 -28.58 -18.57 -17.46
C ALA A 421 -28.49 -20.09 -17.24
N GLY A 422 -27.28 -20.66 -17.30
CA GLY A 422 -27.03 -22.06 -16.98
C GLY A 422 -27.33 -22.38 -15.52
N VAL A 423 -26.79 -21.58 -14.59
CA VAL A 423 -26.99 -21.75 -13.14
C VAL A 423 -28.48 -21.65 -12.77
N LEU A 424 -29.15 -20.57 -13.19
CA LEU A 424 -30.56 -20.32 -12.87
C LEU A 424 -31.48 -21.43 -13.39
N SER A 425 -31.12 -22.08 -14.50
CA SER A 425 -31.90 -23.20 -15.05
C SER A 425 -31.89 -24.47 -14.19
N THR A 426 -31.01 -24.55 -13.19
CA THR A 426 -30.93 -25.66 -12.24
C THR A 426 -31.83 -25.48 -11.03
N GLY A 427 -32.29 -24.24 -10.76
CA GLY A 427 -32.95 -23.87 -9.51
C GLY A 427 -32.01 -23.22 -8.47
N CYS A 428 -30.71 -23.15 -8.74
CA CYS A 428 -29.76 -22.39 -7.93
C CYS A 428 -29.89 -20.89 -8.21
N ASP A 429 -29.91 -20.09 -7.14
CA ASP A 429 -29.93 -18.64 -7.21
C ASP A 429 -28.53 -18.08 -7.50
N VAL A 430 -28.47 -16.93 -8.15
CA VAL A 430 -27.22 -16.23 -8.50
C VAL A 430 -27.16 -14.90 -7.76
N ILE A 431 -26.01 -14.62 -7.14
CA ILE A 431 -25.66 -13.29 -6.64
C ILE A 431 -24.56 -12.70 -7.52
N ASP A 432 -24.93 -11.71 -8.34
CA ASP A 432 -24.01 -10.97 -9.20
C ASP A 432 -23.23 -9.94 -8.40
N LEU A 433 -21.91 -10.14 -8.31
CA LEU A 433 -20.97 -9.20 -7.70
C LEU A 433 -20.46 -8.15 -8.71
N GLY A 434 -20.86 -8.23 -9.97
CA GLY A 434 -20.47 -7.27 -11.00
C GLY A 434 -19.05 -7.51 -11.53
N LEU A 435 -18.40 -6.41 -11.91
CA LEU A 435 -17.00 -6.40 -12.35
C LEU A 435 -16.14 -6.13 -11.12
N VAL A 436 -15.43 -7.15 -10.66
CA VAL A 436 -14.57 -7.07 -9.47
C VAL A 436 -13.30 -7.90 -9.65
N PRO A 437 -12.21 -7.56 -8.95
CA PRO A 437 -11.04 -8.44 -8.81
C PRO A 437 -11.40 -9.82 -8.24
N SER A 438 -10.64 -10.85 -8.59
CA SER A 438 -10.75 -12.21 -8.05
C SER A 438 -10.78 -12.25 -6.52
N PRO A 439 -9.95 -11.48 -5.79
CA PRO A 439 -10.00 -11.47 -4.32
C PRO A 439 -11.34 -11.01 -3.73
N LEU A 440 -12.11 -10.16 -4.40
CA LEU A 440 -13.42 -9.72 -3.91
C LEU A 440 -14.45 -10.85 -3.94
N LEU A 441 -14.42 -11.71 -4.97
CA LEU A 441 -15.23 -12.94 -4.96
C LEU A 441 -14.87 -13.81 -3.75
N TYR A 442 -13.57 -14.00 -3.49
CA TYR A 442 -13.11 -14.81 -2.36
C TYR A 442 -13.48 -14.18 -1.01
N PHE A 443 -13.44 -12.85 -0.92
CA PHE A 443 -13.90 -12.11 0.25
C PHE A 443 -15.38 -12.37 0.54
N ALA A 444 -16.27 -12.24 -0.46
CA ALA A 444 -17.69 -12.57 -0.31
C ALA A 444 -17.92 -14.00 0.19
N ILE A 445 -17.21 -14.98 -0.37
CA ILE A 445 -17.31 -16.39 0.05
C ILE A 445 -16.79 -16.57 1.49
N ALA A 446 -15.76 -15.85 1.88
CA ALA A 446 -15.17 -15.94 3.21
C ALA A 446 -16.08 -15.33 4.29
N THR A 447 -16.68 -14.17 4.01
CA THR A 447 -17.47 -13.38 4.97
C THR A 447 -18.93 -13.78 5.07
N ASP A 448 -19.53 -14.38 4.02
CA ASP A 448 -20.93 -14.80 4.05
C ASP A 448 -21.10 -16.15 4.77
N GLU A 449 -21.96 -16.23 5.78
CA GLU A 449 -22.18 -17.47 6.56
C GLU A 449 -22.98 -18.53 5.80
N GLN A 450 -23.79 -18.14 4.82
CA GLN A 450 -24.75 -19.00 4.14
C GLN A 450 -24.30 -19.43 2.74
N ILE A 451 -23.35 -18.70 2.15
CA ILE A 451 -22.94 -18.89 0.76
C ILE A 451 -21.43 -19.16 0.70
N LYS A 452 -21.06 -20.42 0.44
CA LYS A 452 -19.66 -20.85 0.34
C LYS A 452 -19.25 -21.24 -1.08
N CYS A 453 -20.01 -20.81 -2.08
CA CYS A 453 -19.80 -21.18 -3.47
C CYS A 453 -19.65 -19.92 -4.33
N GLY A 454 -18.73 -19.94 -5.29
CA GLY A 454 -18.61 -18.85 -6.25
C GLY A 454 -17.77 -19.17 -7.48
N VAL A 455 -17.98 -18.39 -8.54
CA VAL A 455 -17.26 -18.48 -9.80
C VAL A 455 -16.93 -17.09 -10.32
N ILE A 456 -15.67 -16.87 -10.72
CA ILE A 456 -15.25 -15.65 -11.41
C ILE A 456 -14.83 -15.96 -12.83
N ILE A 457 -15.31 -15.15 -13.77
CA ILE A 457 -14.99 -15.20 -15.19
C ILE A 457 -13.74 -14.37 -15.42
N THR A 458 -12.62 -15.05 -15.66
CA THR A 458 -11.31 -14.42 -15.87
C THR A 458 -10.30 -15.39 -16.46
N ALA A 459 -9.32 -14.85 -17.20
CA ALA A 459 -8.08 -15.56 -17.55
C ALA A 459 -6.83 -14.99 -16.84
N SER A 460 -6.99 -14.32 -15.69
CA SER A 460 -5.91 -13.74 -14.90
C SER A 460 -4.99 -12.86 -15.75
N HIS A 461 -3.71 -13.21 -15.85
CA HIS A 461 -2.68 -12.46 -16.56
C HIS A 461 -2.60 -12.71 -18.08
N ASN A 462 -3.37 -13.63 -18.67
CA ASN A 462 -3.27 -13.93 -20.11
C ASN A 462 -3.75 -12.75 -20.98
N GLY A 463 -3.28 -12.65 -22.22
CA GLY A 463 -3.70 -11.59 -23.16
C GLY A 463 -5.21 -11.53 -23.43
N ALA A 464 -5.66 -10.44 -24.07
CA ALA A 464 -7.08 -10.09 -24.29
C ALA A 464 -7.94 -11.18 -24.96
N ASN A 465 -7.32 -12.06 -25.76
CA ASN A 465 -7.98 -13.14 -26.48
C ASN A 465 -8.27 -14.39 -25.63
N HIS A 466 -7.88 -14.40 -24.36
CA HIS A 466 -8.16 -15.50 -23.43
C HIS A 466 -9.27 -15.14 -22.45
N ASN A 467 -10.03 -16.14 -22.02
CA ASN A 467 -10.92 -16.04 -20.87
C ASN A 467 -11.00 -17.41 -20.15
N GLY A 468 -11.71 -17.48 -19.03
CA GLY A 468 -11.74 -18.66 -18.19
C GLY A 468 -12.67 -18.54 -16.98
N PHE A 469 -12.59 -19.53 -16.10
CA PHE A 469 -13.41 -19.65 -14.89
C PHE A 469 -12.55 -20.18 -13.73
N LYS A 470 -12.48 -19.41 -12.64
CA LYS A 470 -11.99 -19.88 -11.34
C LYS A 470 -13.19 -20.18 -10.46
N MET A 471 -13.21 -21.35 -9.83
CA MET A 471 -14.41 -21.88 -9.17
C MET A 471 -14.10 -22.34 -7.75
N THR A 472 -14.99 -22.01 -6.83
CA THR A 472 -14.95 -22.42 -5.42
C THR A 472 -16.28 -23.07 -5.07
N LEU A 473 -16.21 -24.25 -4.46
CA LEU A 473 -17.38 -25.03 -4.01
C LEU A 473 -17.16 -25.42 -2.55
N ASP A 474 -18.14 -25.18 -1.68
CA ASP A 474 -18.04 -25.49 -0.24
C ASP A 474 -16.76 -24.91 0.41
N GLY A 475 -16.45 -23.65 0.08
CA GLY A 475 -15.28 -22.92 0.58
C GLY A 475 -13.93 -23.44 0.08
N LYS A 476 -13.91 -24.40 -0.85
CA LYS A 476 -12.70 -25.02 -1.39
C LYS A 476 -12.55 -24.72 -2.88
N PRO A 477 -11.35 -24.35 -3.35
CA PRO A 477 -11.12 -24.19 -4.78
C PRO A 477 -11.26 -25.54 -5.49
N LEU A 478 -11.90 -25.56 -6.66
CA LEU A 478 -11.92 -26.75 -7.51
C LEU A 478 -10.58 -26.87 -8.25
N ALA A 479 -9.90 -28.00 -8.07
CA ALA A 479 -8.64 -28.33 -8.74
C ALA A 479 -8.58 -29.84 -9.05
N ASP A 480 -7.66 -30.23 -9.94
CA ASP A 480 -7.35 -31.58 -10.39
C ASP A 480 -8.63 -32.39 -10.70
N ASP A 481 -8.85 -33.46 -9.93
CA ASP A 481 -9.98 -34.38 -10.04
C ASP A 481 -11.33 -33.67 -9.94
N GLY A 482 -11.41 -32.55 -9.21
CA GLY A 482 -12.62 -31.73 -9.11
C GLY A 482 -13.03 -31.13 -10.45
N ILE A 483 -12.07 -30.61 -11.22
CA ILE A 483 -12.30 -30.04 -12.56
C ILE A 483 -12.62 -31.16 -13.56
N GLN A 484 -11.87 -32.27 -13.50
CA GLN A 484 -12.12 -33.41 -14.40
C GLN A 484 -13.48 -34.08 -14.13
N SER A 485 -13.90 -34.14 -12.86
CA SER A 485 -15.23 -34.61 -12.51
C SER A 485 -16.31 -33.65 -12.98
N LEU A 486 -16.10 -32.33 -12.88
CA LEU A 486 -17.04 -31.33 -13.41
C LEU A 486 -17.16 -31.42 -14.94
N LYS A 487 -16.04 -31.59 -15.64
CA LYS A 487 -16.02 -31.86 -17.09
C LYS A 487 -16.87 -33.08 -17.43
N ARG A 488 -16.69 -34.18 -16.70
CA ARG A 488 -17.49 -35.39 -16.90
C ARG A 488 -18.99 -35.14 -16.72
N ASP A 489 -19.38 -34.39 -15.69
CA ASP A 489 -20.79 -34.03 -15.48
C ASP A 489 -21.35 -33.18 -16.63
N MET A 490 -20.54 -32.24 -17.14
CA MET A 490 -20.89 -31.43 -18.31
C MET A 490 -21.10 -32.31 -19.56
N GLU A 491 -20.21 -33.28 -19.78
CA GLU A 491 -20.27 -34.23 -20.90
C GLU A 491 -21.47 -35.19 -20.78
N LEU A 492 -21.81 -35.65 -19.58
CA LEU A 492 -22.95 -36.54 -19.32
C LEU A 492 -24.30 -35.81 -19.38
N GLY A 493 -24.31 -34.51 -19.12
CA GLY A 493 -25.50 -33.66 -19.18
C GLY A 493 -26.61 -34.10 -18.22
N ASN A 494 -26.24 -34.55 -17.02
CA ASN A 494 -27.17 -34.92 -15.95
C ASN A 494 -27.28 -33.76 -14.96
N PHE A 495 -28.06 -32.74 -15.33
CA PHE A 495 -28.21 -31.52 -14.54
C PHE A 495 -29.52 -31.53 -13.76
N GLN A 496 -29.52 -30.88 -12.60
CA GLN A 496 -30.77 -30.48 -11.96
C GLN A 496 -31.53 -29.47 -12.84
N THR A 497 -32.84 -29.41 -12.65
CA THR A 497 -33.72 -28.50 -13.38
C THR A 497 -34.60 -27.74 -12.42
N GLY A 498 -34.66 -26.42 -12.59
CA GLY A 498 -35.44 -25.53 -11.74
C GLY A 498 -35.50 -24.12 -12.32
N GLN A 499 -35.91 -23.18 -11.48
CA GLN A 499 -35.89 -21.75 -11.79
C GLN A 499 -35.34 -21.02 -10.57
N GLY A 500 -34.09 -20.61 -10.65
CA GLY A 500 -33.48 -19.73 -9.66
C GLY A 500 -33.76 -18.26 -9.98
N GLU A 501 -33.44 -17.39 -9.03
CA GLU A 501 -33.50 -15.94 -9.14
C GLU A 501 -32.10 -15.33 -9.15
N MET A 502 -31.95 -14.18 -9.81
CA MET A 502 -30.71 -13.42 -9.81
C MET A 502 -30.89 -12.14 -9.00
N SER A 503 -29.98 -11.91 -8.06
CA SER A 503 -29.85 -10.66 -7.33
C SER A 503 -28.45 -10.06 -7.54
N SER A 504 -28.26 -8.79 -7.21
CA SER A 504 -26.96 -8.12 -7.30
C SER A 504 -26.55 -7.58 -5.93
N ARG A 505 -25.26 -7.68 -5.62
CA ARG A 505 -24.66 -7.20 -4.37
C ARG A 505 -23.31 -6.54 -4.70
N ASP A 506 -23.15 -5.29 -4.33
CA ASP A 506 -21.84 -4.63 -4.31
C ASP A 506 -21.20 -4.88 -2.95
N ILE A 507 -19.93 -5.28 -2.96
CA ILE A 507 -19.13 -5.62 -1.78
C ILE A 507 -17.84 -4.81 -1.71
N THR A 508 -17.67 -3.83 -2.61
CA THR A 508 -16.44 -3.06 -2.75
C THR A 508 -16.14 -2.28 -1.48
N ASP A 509 -17.13 -1.54 -0.97
CA ASP A 509 -17.01 -0.77 0.27
C ASP A 509 -16.77 -1.70 1.47
N ASP A 510 -17.51 -2.82 1.56
CA ASP A 510 -17.32 -3.82 2.64
C ASP A 510 -15.89 -4.39 2.66
N TYR A 511 -15.31 -4.63 1.48
CA TYR A 511 -13.94 -5.11 1.32
C TYR A 511 -12.92 -4.05 1.75
N ILE A 512 -13.09 -2.80 1.29
CA ILE A 512 -12.20 -1.69 1.65
C ILE A 512 -12.26 -1.45 3.16
N ASP A 513 -13.46 -1.33 3.73
CA ASP A 513 -13.67 -1.13 5.18
C ASP A 513 -13.05 -2.24 6.01
N ALA A 514 -13.15 -3.51 5.57
CA ALA A 514 -12.51 -4.62 6.26
C ALA A 514 -10.99 -4.45 6.33
N ILE A 515 -10.34 -4.01 5.24
CA ILE A 515 -8.90 -3.75 5.22
C ILE A 515 -8.55 -2.54 6.09
N LEU A 516 -9.28 -1.43 5.96
CA LEU A 516 -9.06 -0.20 6.75
C LEU A 516 -9.22 -0.42 8.25
N SER A 517 -10.11 -1.33 8.65
CA SER A 517 -10.35 -1.64 10.06
C SER A 517 -9.18 -2.37 10.74
N ASP A 518 -8.38 -3.10 9.96
CA ASP A 518 -7.25 -3.89 10.45
C ASP A 518 -5.90 -3.20 10.19
N VAL A 519 -5.71 -2.60 9.02
CA VAL A 519 -4.43 -2.02 8.57
C VAL A 519 -4.33 -0.55 8.93
N ALA A 520 -3.30 -0.17 9.69
CA ALA A 520 -3.05 1.22 10.08
C ALA A 520 -1.66 1.70 9.64
N LEU A 521 -1.62 2.79 8.86
CA LEU A 521 -0.38 3.40 8.40
C LEU A 521 0.10 4.54 9.30
N MET A 522 1.41 4.60 9.52
CA MET A 522 2.10 5.70 10.19
C MET A 522 2.83 6.60 9.19
N GLY A 523 2.35 7.82 9.00
CA GLY A 523 2.91 8.77 8.02
C GLY A 523 2.20 8.74 6.67
N VAL A 524 2.72 9.51 5.71
CA VAL A 524 2.20 9.57 4.33
C VAL A 524 3.24 8.96 3.42
N LEU A 525 2.85 7.93 2.67
CA LEU A 525 3.66 7.28 1.65
C LEU A 525 3.14 7.65 0.27
N LYS A 526 4.03 7.93 -0.67
CA LYS A 526 3.68 8.13 -2.09
C LYS A 526 3.89 6.83 -2.85
N VAL A 527 2.85 6.35 -3.51
CA VAL A 527 2.85 5.06 -4.21
C VAL A 527 2.39 5.20 -5.65
N VAL A 528 3.05 4.51 -6.57
CA VAL A 528 2.57 4.37 -7.96
C VAL A 528 1.81 3.06 -8.09
N VAL A 529 0.63 3.07 -8.70
CA VAL A 529 -0.23 1.88 -8.84
C VAL A 529 -0.44 1.60 -10.31
N ASP A 530 0.14 0.50 -10.80
CA ASP A 530 -0.10 -0.02 -12.14
C ASP A 530 -1.14 -1.14 -12.11
N ALA A 531 -2.34 -0.84 -12.61
CA ALA A 531 -3.43 -1.83 -12.70
C ALA A 531 -3.44 -2.61 -14.02
N GLY A 532 -2.55 -2.30 -14.97
CA GLY A 532 -2.47 -2.98 -16.27
C GLY A 532 -3.79 -3.02 -17.05
N ASN A 533 -4.66 -2.01 -16.88
CA ASN A 533 -6.02 -1.95 -17.42
C ASN A 533 -6.97 -3.09 -16.95
N GLY A 534 -6.62 -3.79 -15.88
CA GLY A 534 -7.37 -4.90 -15.30
C GLY A 534 -8.46 -4.49 -14.31
N ALA A 535 -9.02 -5.48 -13.61
CA ALA A 535 -10.16 -5.31 -12.70
C ALA A 535 -9.83 -4.48 -11.44
N THR A 536 -8.55 -4.31 -11.11
CA THR A 536 -8.09 -3.52 -9.94
C THR A 536 -8.01 -2.02 -10.22
N ALA A 537 -8.25 -1.58 -11.46
CA ALA A 537 -8.06 -0.21 -11.89
C ALA A 537 -8.78 0.84 -11.04
N ASP A 538 -9.99 0.56 -10.58
CA ASP A 538 -10.76 1.50 -9.76
C ASP A 538 -10.50 1.28 -8.25
N ILE A 539 -10.49 0.01 -7.82
CA ILE A 539 -10.50 -0.36 -6.39
C ILE A 539 -9.12 -0.20 -5.74
N ALA A 540 -8.04 -0.55 -6.44
CA ALA A 540 -6.70 -0.50 -5.84
C ALA A 540 -6.24 0.93 -5.54
N PRO A 541 -6.41 1.93 -6.44
CA PRO A 541 -6.14 3.33 -6.09
C PRO A 541 -7.02 3.81 -4.94
N GLN A 542 -8.33 3.54 -4.99
CA GLN A 542 -9.26 3.95 -3.93
C GLN A 542 -8.84 3.40 -2.56
N LEU A 543 -8.57 2.10 -2.46
CA LEU A 543 -8.12 1.45 -1.23
C LEU A 543 -6.87 2.12 -0.65
N LEU A 544 -5.88 2.39 -1.50
CA LEU A 544 -4.59 2.95 -1.06
C LEU A 544 -4.71 4.44 -0.68
N GLU A 545 -5.56 5.20 -1.37
CA GLU A 545 -5.90 6.58 -0.98
C GLU A 545 -6.61 6.62 0.37
N GLU A 546 -7.59 5.74 0.60
CA GLU A 546 -8.32 5.65 1.87
C GLU A 546 -7.44 5.17 3.04
N LEU A 547 -6.42 4.35 2.78
CA LEU A 547 -5.38 4.00 3.75
C LEU A 547 -4.48 5.20 4.14
N GLY A 548 -4.51 6.29 3.37
CA GLY A 548 -3.76 7.52 3.63
C GLY A 548 -2.50 7.69 2.77
N CYS A 549 -2.38 6.97 1.64
CA CYS A 549 -1.28 7.15 0.70
C CYS A 549 -1.56 8.27 -0.32
N GLU A 550 -0.50 8.90 -0.82
CA GLU A 550 -0.56 9.68 -2.06
C GLU A 550 -0.42 8.72 -3.24
N VAL A 551 -1.50 8.51 -4.00
CA VAL A 551 -1.52 7.53 -5.09
C VAL A 551 -1.32 8.20 -6.44
N VAL A 552 -0.37 7.68 -7.22
CA VAL A 552 -0.22 8.00 -8.64
C VAL A 552 -0.75 6.82 -9.46
N PRO A 553 -1.93 6.96 -10.10
CA PRO A 553 -2.49 5.89 -10.92
C PRO A 553 -1.76 5.75 -12.26
N LEU A 554 -1.45 4.52 -12.65
CA LEU A 554 -0.86 4.14 -13.91
C LEU A 554 -1.71 3.01 -14.52
N ASN A 555 -2.15 3.17 -15.77
CA ASN A 555 -3.04 2.21 -16.45
C ASN A 555 -4.31 1.84 -15.65
N CYS A 556 -4.78 2.71 -14.75
CA CYS A 556 -5.98 2.56 -13.93
C CYS A 556 -7.26 2.95 -14.70
N THR A 557 -7.45 2.39 -15.88
CA THR A 557 -8.71 2.47 -16.62
C THR A 557 -8.99 1.09 -17.18
N ILE A 558 -10.14 0.52 -16.83
CA ILE A 558 -10.52 -0.82 -17.27
C ILE A 558 -10.66 -0.84 -18.79
N ASP A 559 -9.79 -1.59 -19.46
CA ASP A 559 -9.84 -1.83 -20.90
C ASP A 559 -9.35 -3.25 -21.18
N GLY A 560 -10.29 -4.15 -21.48
CA GLY A 560 -10.03 -5.54 -21.80
C GLY A 560 -9.22 -5.79 -23.07
N ASN A 561 -8.84 -4.74 -23.83
CA ASN A 561 -7.85 -4.84 -24.90
C ASN A 561 -6.40 -4.81 -24.39
N PHE A 562 -6.17 -4.41 -23.13
CA PHE A 562 -4.85 -4.22 -22.52
C PHE A 562 -3.89 -3.38 -23.41
N PRO A 563 -4.24 -2.12 -23.70
CA PRO A 563 -3.52 -1.31 -24.69
C PRO A 563 -2.09 -0.92 -24.28
N SER A 564 -1.78 -0.91 -22.98
CA SER A 564 -0.48 -0.46 -22.46
C SER A 564 0.57 -1.57 -22.50
N HIS A 565 0.29 -2.69 -21.83
CA HIS A 565 1.09 -3.91 -21.80
C HIS A 565 0.20 -5.08 -21.37
N GLU A 566 0.67 -6.31 -21.51
CA GLU A 566 -0.06 -7.46 -20.95
C GLU A 566 -0.13 -7.35 -19.43
N PRO A 567 -1.26 -7.73 -18.80
CA PRO A 567 -1.44 -7.58 -17.35
C PRO A 567 -0.75 -8.73 -16.58
N ASP A 568 0.54 -8.94 -16.84
CA ASP A 568 1.40 -9.93 -16.19
C ASP A 568 2.57 -9.25 -15.49
N PRO A 569 2.46 -8.96 -14.17
CA PRO A 569 3.52 -8.30 -13.42
C PRO A 569 4.71 -9.21 -13.12
N SER A 570 4.64 -10.51 -13.45
CA SER A 570 5.78 -11.42 -13.30
C SER A 570 6.85 -11.25 -14.40
N ASN A 571 6.48 -10.62 -15.52
CA ASN A 571 7.40 -10.28 -16.59
C ASN A 571 8.02 -8.89 -16.35
N PRO A 572 9.35 -8.78 -16.16
CA PRO A 572 10.03 -7.50 -15.95
C PRO A 572 9.80 -6.46 -17.05
N GLU A 573 9.52 -6.87 -18.29
CA GLU A 573 9.24 -5.93 -19.40
C GLU A 573 7.97 -5.12 -19.16
N ASN A 574 6.94 -5.73 -18.56
CA ASN A 574 5.67 -5.07 -18.26
C ASN A 574 5.81 -4.05 -17.12
N LEU A 575 6.84 -4.17 -16.27
CA LEU A 575 7.07 -3.27 -15.15
C LEU A 575 7.83 -1.99 -15.52
N GLN A 576 8.25 -1.81 -16.78
CA GLN A 576 9.09 -0.67 -17.11
C GLN A 576 8.38 0.68 -17.01
N GLN A 577 7.08 0.74 -17.30
CA GLN A 577 6.32 1.97 -17.10
C GLN A 577 6.27 2.32 -15.61
N LEU A 578 5.99 1.33 -14.75
CA LEU A 578 6.01 1.47 -13.30
C LEU A 578 7.37 1.93 -12.77
N ILE A 579 8.47 1.32 -13.20
CA ILE A 579 9.83 1.69 -12.78
C ILE A 579 10.15 3.15 -13.14
N ASN A 580 9.76 3.59 -14.33
CA ASN A 580 9.98 4.98 -14.75
C ASN A 580 9.10 5.94 -13.95
N ALA A 581 7.81 5.61 -13.77
CA ALA A 581 6.87 6.44 -13.02
C ALA A 581 7.31 6.60 -11.55
N VAL A 582 7.76 5.52 -10.88
CA VAL A 582 8.28 5.59 -9.51
C VAL A 582 9.45 6.57 -9.40
N LYS A 583 10.36 6.57 -10.38
CA LYS A 583 11.52 7.47 -10.40
C LYS A 583 11.15 8.91 -10.75
N GLU A 584 10.25 9.10 -11.71
CA GLU A 584 9.82 10.43 -12.16
C GLU A 584 8.99 11.15 -11.09
N GLU A 585 8.17 10.41 -10.36
CA GLU A 585 7.29 10.93 -9.32
C GLU A 585 7.95 11.00 -7.94
N GLU A 586 9.20 10.55 -7.81
CA GLU A 586 9.92 10.41 -6.53
C GLU A 586 9.07 9.64 -5.49
N ALA A 587 8.39 8.57 -5.95
CA ALA A 587 7.54 7.75 -5.10
C ALA A 587 8.36 6.79 -4.22
N ASP A 588 7.83 6.44 -3.05
CA ASP A 588 8.48 5.53 -2.10
C ASP A 588 8.52 4.09 -2.62
N LEU A 589 7.49 3.69 -3.38
CA LEU A 589 7.38 2.38 -4.03
C LEU A 589 6.31 2.37 -5.12
N GLY A 590 6.31 1.31 -5.92
CA GLY A 590 5.31 1.01 -6.93
C GLY A 590 4.71 -0.38 -6.77
N PHE A 591 3.42 -0.49 -7.04
CA PHE A 591 2.67 -1.75 -7.08
C PHE A 591 2.19 -2.03 -8.50
N ALA A 592 2.37 -3.25 -8.98
CA ALA A 592 1.72 -3.73 -10.20
C ALA A 592 0.82 -4.93 -9.88
N PHE A 593 -0.42 -4.88 -10.36
CA PHE A 593 -1.39 -5.97 -10.24
C PHE A 593 -1.56 -6.69 -11.57
N ASP A 594 -1.93 -7.97 -11.52
CA ASP A 594 -2.34 -8.70 -12.73
C ASP A 594 -3.81 -8.43 -13.08
N GLY A 595 -4.26 -9.00 -14.20
CA GLY A 595 -5.54 -8.61 -14.83
C GLY A 595 -6.77 -8.77 -13.94
N ASP A 596 -6.75 -9.69 -12.98
CA ASP A 596 -7.82 -9.94 -12.01
C ASP A 596 -7.42 -9.69 -10.54
N GLY A 597 -6.20 -9.18 -10.29
CA GLY A 597 -5.80 -8.61 -9.00
C GLY A 597 -5.42 -9.59 -7.89
N ASP A 598 -5.29 -10.88 -8.18
CA ASP A 598 -4.85 -11.86 -7.19
C ASP A 598 -3.32 -12.01 -7.10
N ARG A 599 -2.57 -11.29 -7.96
CA ARG A 599 -1.11 -11.19 -7.91
C ARG A 599 -0.63 -9.77 -7.70
N ILE A 600 0.57 -9.67 -7.13
CA ILE A 600 1.28 -8.43 -6.91
C ILE A 600 2.76 -8.54 -7.32
N ALA A 601 3.29 -7.50 -7.97
CA ALA A 601 4.72 -7.21 -8.00
C ALA A 601 5.00 -5.85 -7.37
N VAL A 602 6.20 -5.70 -6.81
CA VAL A 602 6.61 -4.50 -6.08
C VAL A 602 7.90 -3.96 -6.69
N VAL A 603 7.93 -2.65 -6.91
CA VAL A 603 9.09 -1.88 -7.35
C VAL A 603 9.49 -0.92 -6.24
N THR A 604 10.76 -0.92 -5.85
CA THR A 604 11.26 0.01 -4.82
C THR A 604 11.48 1.42 -5.38
N ALA A 605 11.71 2.42 -4.53
CA ALA A 605 12.08 3.78 -4.92
C ALA A 605 13.31 3.83 -5.87
N SER A 606 14.28 2.93 -5.69
CA SER A 606 15.44 2.83 -6.61
C SER A 606 15.10 2.25 -8.00
N GLY A 607 13.90 1.70 -8.15
CA GLY A 607 13.44 0.97 -9.32
C GLY A 607 13.83 -0.51 -9.32
N GLN A 608 14.17 -1.09 -8.17
CA GLN A 608 14.44 -2.52 -8.06
C GLN A 608 13.13 -3.31 -8.03
N ILE A 609 13.01 -4.33 -8.87
CA ILE A 609 11.90 -5.28 -8.82
C ILE A 609 12.15 -6.27 -7.68
N ILE A 610 11.19 -6.38 -6.77
CA ILE A 610 11.19 -7.36 -5.69
C ILE A 610 10.38 -8.58 -6.12
N SER A 611 11.06 -9.74 -6.22
CA SER A 611 10.40 -11.00 -6.53
C SER A 611 9.47 -11.45 -5.39
N ALA A 612 8.40 -12.17 -5.74
CA ALA A 612 7.38 -12.61 -4.78
C ALA A 612 7.95 -13.48 -3.65
N ASP A 613 8.94 -14.32 -3.95
CA ASP A 613 9.63 -15.15 -2.95
C ASP A 613 10.44 -14.33 -1.92
N ARG A 614 10.99 -13.18 -2.33
CA ARG A 614 11.62 -12.22 -1.42
C ARG A 614 10.60 -11.41 -0.65
N LEU A 615 9.51 -10.97 -1.30
CA LEU A 615 8.40 -10.31 -0.62
C LEU A 615 7.83 -11.21 0.50
N MET A 616 7.69 -12.51 0.23
CA MET A 616 7.32 -13.54 1.19
C MET A 616 8.29 -13.63 2.39
N MET A 617 9.59 -13.37 2.23
CA MET A 617 10.51 -13.33 3.37
C MET A 617 10.15 -12.22 4.36
N LEU A 618 9.73 -11.06 3.84
CA LEU A 618 9.34 -9.92 4.67
C LEU A 618 8.05 -10.23 5.43
N PHE A 619 7.03 -10.77 4.75
CA PHE A 619 5.79 -11.19 5.40
C PHE A 619 6.02 -12.33 6.40
N ALA A 620 6.84 -13.33 6.05
CA ALA A 620 7.16 -14.41 6.96
C ALA A 620 7.87 -13.90 8.22
N LYS A 621 8.84 -12.99 8.08
CA LYS A 621 9.51 -12.36 9.23
C LYS A 621 8.50 -11.65 10.14
N ASP A 622 7.57 -10.91 9.57
CA ASP A 622 6.55 -10.18 10.31
C ASP A 622 5.56 -11.12 11.03
N ILE A 623 4.93 -12.03 10.29
CA ILE A 623 3.88 -12.93 10.79
C ILE A 623 4.43 -13.96 11.78
N VAL A 624 5.55 -14.61 11.46
CA VAL A 624 6.14 -15.64 12.32
C VAL A 624 6.66 -15.03 13.63
N SER A 625 7.13 -13.78 13.61
CA SER A 625 7.57 -13.10 14.84
C SER A 625 6.45 -12.90 15.86
N ARG A 626 5.20 -12.75 15.40
CA ARG A 626 4.00 -12.69 16.25
C ARG A 626 3.41 -14.07 16.54
N ASN A 627 3.65 -15.03 15.65
CA ASN A 627 3.09 -16.37 15.71
C ASN A 627 4.21 -17.44 15.65
N PRO A 628 4.96 -17.67 16.75
CA PRO A 628 6.01 -18.68 16.76
C PRO A 628 5.47 -20.08 16.45
N GLY A 629 6.16 -20.82 15.59
CA GLY A 629 5.75 -22.15 15.13
C GLY A 629 4.75 -22.16 13.98
N ALA A 630 4.34 -21.00 13.46
CA ALA A 630 3.42 -20.91 12.33
C ALA A 630 3.96 -21.57 11.06
N ASP A 631 3.07 -22.23 10.34
CA ASP A 631 3.36 -22.80 9.03
C ASP A 631 3.39 -21.71 7.97
N VAL A 632 4.40 -21.77 7.10
CA VAL A 632 4.53 -20.90 5.93
C VAL A 632 4.70 -21.78 4.70
N ILE A 633 3.74 -21.71 3.78
CA ILE A 633 3.73 -22.50 2.55
C ILE A 633 4.35 -21.69 1.41
N PHE A 634 5.18 -22.31 0.61
CA PHE A 634 5.72 -21.72 -0.61
C PHE A 634 5.94 -22.76 -1.70
N ASP A 635 5.90 -22.34 -2.96
CA ASP A 635 5.98 -23.27 -4.08
C ASP A 635 7.42 -23.71 -4.40
N VAL A 636 7.55 -24.78 -5.18
CA VAL A 636 8.86 -25.33 -5.59
C VAL A 636 9.70 -24.36 -6.42
N LYS A 637 9.16 -23.24 -6.92
CA LYS A 637 9.94 -22.23 -7.61
C LYS A 637 10.66 -21.29 -6.65
N CYS A 638 10.23 -21.09 -5.41
CA CYS A 638 10.82 -20.10 -4.51
C CYS A 638 12.29 -20.39 -4.14
N THR A 639 13.05 -19.32 -3.87
CA THR A 639 14.44 -19.36 -3.37
C THR A 639 14.63 -20.26 -2.15
N ARG A 640 15.79 -20.92 -2.05
CA ARG A 640 16.13 -21.77 -0.87
C ARG A 640 16.30 -20.95 0.41
N GLN A 641 16.58 -19.65 0.28
CA GLN A 641 16.75 -18.74 1.41
C GLN A 641 15.45 -18.57 2.22
N LEU A 642 14.28 -18.69 1.57
CA LEU A 642 12.99 -18.53 2.22
C LEU A 642 12.79 -19.57 3.33
N SER A 643 13.12 -20.84 3.06
CA SER A 643 13.05 -21.93 4.04
C SER A 643 13.96 -21.70 5.25
N SER A 644 15.20 -21.26 4.99
CA SER A 644 16.18 -20.96 6.03
C SER A 644 15.73 -19.78 6.90
N LEU A 645 15.17 -18.75 6.27
CA LEU A 645 14.67 -17.57 6.95
C LEU A 645 13.48 -17.91 7.85
N ILE A 646 12.47 -18.62 7.34
CA ILE A 646 11.29 -19.04 8.11
C ILE A 646 11.74 -19.83 9.35
N SER A 647 12.64 -20.80 9.16
CA SER A 647 13.18 -21.62 10.26
C SER A 647 13.93 -20.77 11.30
N SER A 648 14.70 -19.76 10.85
CA SER A 648 15.48 -18.88 11.74
C SER A 648 14.61 -18.00 12.65
N TYR A 649 13.40 -17.65 12.20
CA TYR A 649 12.41 -16.91 13.00
C TYR A 649 11.49 -17.84 13.81
N GLY A 650 11.69 -19.17 13.74
CA GLY A 650 10.93 -20.14 14.52
C GLY A 650 9.64 -20.62 13.86
N GLY A 651 9.45 -20.39 12.56
CA GLY A 651 8.32 -20.92 11.79
C GLY A 651 8.63 -22.27 11.16
N ARG A 652 7.61 -22.93 10.60
CA ARG A 652 7.75 -24.21 9.87
C ARG A 652 7.61 -23.98 8.36
N PRO A 653 8.70 -24.08 7.58
CA PRO A 653 8.62 -23.96 6.12
C PRO A 653 8.02 -25.21 5.49
N ILE A 654 7.04 -25.04 4.59
CA ILE A 654 6.40 -26.13 3.84
C ILE A 654 6.50 -25.82 2.34
N MET A 655 7.40 -26.53 1.66
CA MET A 655 7.48 -26.48 0.20
C MET A 655 6.35 -27.32 -0.42
N TRP A 656 5.62 -26.75 -1.37
CA TRP A 656 4.47 -27.41 -2.02
C TRP A 656 4.40 -27.17 -3.53
N LYS A 657 3.40 -27.77 -4.18
CA LYS A 657 3.19 -27.71 -5.64
C LYS A 657 2.87 -26.28 -6.10
N THR A 658 3.31 -25.91 -7.30
CA THR A 658 2.96 -24.63 -7.92
C THR A 658 1.51 -24.68 -8.43
N GLY A 659 0.74 -23.62 -8.17
CA GLY A 659 -0.65 -23.44 -8.56
C GLY A 659 -1.48 -22.89 -7.39
N HIS A 660 -2.15 -21.75 -7.62
CA HIS A 660 -2.87 -21.02 -6.57
C HIS A 660 -3.90 -21.87 -5.80
N ALA A 661 -4.63 -22.73 -6.49
CA ALA A 661 -5.58 -23.65 -5.86
C ALA A 661 -4.90 -24.72 -4.97
N HIS A 662 -3.72 -25.20 -5.35
CA HIS A 662 -2.96 -26.19 -4.54
C HIS A 662 -2.41 -25.56 -3.27
N ILE A 663 -1.90 -24.33 -3.35
CA ILE A 663 -1.41 -23.58 -2.18
C ILE A 663 -2.57 -23.27 -1.23
N LYS A 664 -3.70 -22.74 -1.75
CA LYS A 664 -4.92 -22.48 -0.97
C LYS A 664 -5.44 -23.74 -0.28
N SER A 665 -5.50 -24.87 -1.00
CA SER A 665 -5.90 -26.16 -0.42
C SER A 665 -4.94 -26.63 0.67
N LYS A 666 -3.63 -26.44 0.48
CA LYS A 666 -2.62 -26.82 1.48
C LYS A 666 -2.65 -25.93 2.71
N MET A 667 -2.96 -24.63 2.56
CA MET A 667 -3.19 -23.73 3.68
C MET A 667 -4.39 -24.15 4.51
N ILE A 668 -5.48 -24.58 3.88
CA ILE A 668 -6.65 -25.13 4.59
C ILE A 668 -6.27 -26.42 5.34
N GLU A 669 -5.52 -27.32 4.70
CA GLU A 669 -5.09 -28.60 5.31
C GLU A 669 -4.18 -28.42 6.53
N THR A 670 -3.25 -27.46 6.46
CA THR A 670 -2.19 -27.26 7.46
C THR A 670 -2.50 -26.15 8.47
N ASP A 671 -3.57 -25.39 8.23
CA ASP A 671 -3.90 -24.17 8.97
C ASP A 671 -2.78 -23.12 8.92
N ALA A 672 -2.05 -23.06 7.81
CA ALA A 672 -0.94 -22.13 7.63
C ALA A 672 -1.40 -20.66 7.63
N LEU A 673 -0.57 -19.80 8.24
CA LEU A 673 -0.88 -18.37 8.36
C LEU A 673 -0.44 -17.55 7.14
N LEU A 674 0.49 -18.10 6.36
CA LEU A 674 1.03 -17.46 5.18
C LEU A 674 1.31 -18.51 4.09
N GLY A 675 0.90 -18.21 2.86
CA GLY A 675 1.22 -18.96 1.65
C GLY A 675 1.72 -18.01 0.57
N GLY A 676 2.53 -18.50 -0.36
CA GLY A 676 2.94 -17.69 -1.50
C GLY A 676 3.52 -18.50 -2.66
N GLU A 677 3.49 -17.90 -3.84
CA GLU A 677 4.04 -18.48 -5.06
C GLU A 677 4.99 -17.51 -5.72
N TYR A 678 5.98 -18.05 -6.43
CA TYR A 678 6.91 -17.23 -7.21
C TYR A 678 6.22 -16.33 -8.27
N SER A 679 5.04 -16.73 -8.75
CA SER A 679 4.24 -15.99 -9.72
C SER A 679 3.59 -14.70 -9.18
N GLY A 680 3.61 -14.46 -7.86
CA GLY A 680 3.05 -13.24 -7.26
C GLY A 680 1.74 -13.44 -6.49
N HIS A 681 1.17 -14.66 -6.43
CA HIS A 681 0.07 -14.95 -5.52
C HIS A 681 0.60 -14.99 -4.08
N ILE A 682 0.04 -14.15 -3.21
CA ILE A 682 0.37 -14.07 -1.79
C ILE A 682 -0.91 -14.30 -0.98
N PHE A 683 -0.88 -15.29 -0.11
CA PHE A 683 -2.03 -15.75 0.67
C PHE A 683 -1.79 -15.46 2.14
N ILE A 684 -2.49 -14.49 2.69
CA ILE A 684 -2.33 -14.10 4.10
C ILE A 684 -3.57 -14.54 4.86
N LYS A 685 -3.38 -15.36 5.89
CA LYS A 685 -4.43 -15.76 6.85
C LYS A 685 -4.25 -15.08 8.20
N ASP A 686 -3.03 -14.64 8.54
CA ASP A 686 -2.81 -13.73 9.68
C ASP A 686 -3.68 -12.46 9.50
N ARG A 687 -4.67 -12.27 10.37
CA ARG A 687 -5.63 -11.14 10.34
C ARG A 687 -6.48 -11.06 9.05
N TRP A 688 -6.55 -12.14 8.28
CA TRP A 688 -7.32 -12.18 7.03
C TRP A 688 -7.84 -13.60 6.77
N TYR A 689 -8.27 -13.90 5.55
CA TYR A 689 -9.04 -15.10 5.24
C TYR A 689 -8.25 -16.22 4.54
N GLY A 690 -6.99 -16.00 4.17
CA GLY A 690 -6.10 -17.03 3.62
C GLY A 690 -6.29 -17.32 2.11
N PHE A 691 -7.03 -16.49 1.39
CA PHE A 691 -7.01 -16.49 -0.08
C PHE A 691 -5.93 -15.56 -0.61
N ASP A 692 -5.58 -15.74 -1.89
CA ASP A 692 -4.66 -14.91 -2.65
C ASP A 692 -5.28 -13.54 -2.92
N ASP A 693 -4.59 -12.49 -2.46
CA ASP A 693 -5.06 -11.11 -2.55
C ASP A 693 -3.88 -10.14 -2.70
N GLY A 694 -3.68 -9.65 -3.93
CA GLY A 694 -2.63 -8.68 -4.20
C GLY A 694 -2.84 -7.35 -3.49
N MET A 695 -4.08 -6.86 -3.43
CA MET A 695 -4.39 -5.56 -2.83
C MET A 695 -4.21 -5.59 -1.31
N PHE A 696 -4.65 -6.67 -0.65
CA PHE A 696 -4.38 -6.86 0.76
C PHE A 696 -2.88 -7.02 1.04
N ALA A 697 -2.15 -7.76 0.19
CA ALA A 697 -0.70 -7.86 0.33
C ALA A 697 0.00 -6.49 0.20
N ALA A 698 -0.48 -5.61 -0.69
CA ALA A 698 0.01 -4.23 -0.79
C ALA A 698 -0.24 -3.44 0.50
N ALA A 699 -1.46 -3.49 1.05
CA ALA A 699 -1.81 -2.85 2.31
C ALA A 699 -0.95 -3.36 3.49
N ARG A 700 -0.76 -4.68 3.59
CA ARG A 700 0.12 -5.31 4.59
C ARG A 700 1.57 -4.86 4.44
N LEU A 701 2.07 -4.71 3.21
CA LEU A 701 3.44 -4.22 2.98
C LEU A 701 3.60 -2.79 3.46
N LEU A 702 2.64 -1.92 3.13
CA LEU A 702 2.65 -0.53 3.58
C LEU A 702 2.60 -0.42 5.10
N GLU A 703 1.82 -1.27 5.79
CA GLU A 703 1.81 -1.34 7.25
C GLU A 703 3.21 -1.61 7.79
N ILE A 704 3.87 -2.65 7.29
CA ILE A 704 5.22 -3.07 7.72
C ILE A 704 6.25 -1.98 7.45
N MET A 705 6.15 -1.28 6.32
CA MET A 705 7.03 -0.17 5.96
C MET A 705 6.80 1.04 6.86
N SER A 706 5.55 1.43 7.09
CA SER A 706 5.21 2.62 7.87
C SER A 706 5.64 2.52 9.34
N LEU A 707 5.75 1.30 9.88
CA LEU A 707 6.22 1.05 11.24
C LEU A 707 7.76 1.12 11.38
N ARG A 708 8.49 1.26 10.27
CA ARG A 708 9.95 1.24 10.24
C ARG A 708 10.50 2.56 9.69
N GLU A 709 11.66 2.97 10.20
CA GLU A 709 12.39 4.14 9.69
C GLU A 709 13.22 3.82 8.42
N GLN A 710 13.19 2.57 7.94
CA GLN A 710 14.00 2.11 6.81
C GLN A 710 13.17 2.11 5.52
N ASP A 711 13.78 2.54 4.42
CA ASP A 711 13.20 2.36 3.09
C ASP A 711 13.20 0.88 2.64
N LEU A 712 12.41 0.59 1.60
CA LEU A 712 12.22 -0.76 1.12
C LEU A 712 13.52 -1.36 0.56
N ASP A 713 14.35 -0.55 -0.10
CA ASP A 713 15.66 -0.94 -0.60
C ASP A 713 16.56 -1.45 0.55
N SER A 714 16.70 -0.68 1.63
CA SER A 714 17.49 -1.06 2.82
C SER A 714 16.97 -2.32 3.50
N ILE A 715 15.65 -2.52 3.54
CA ILE A 715 15.05 -3.74 4.08
C ILE A 715 15.47 -4.95 3.24
N PHE A 716 15.38 -4.85 1.91
CA PHE A 716 15.73 -5.97 1.03
C PHE A 716 17.23 -6.21 0.88
N GLU A 717 18.07 -5.19 1.02
CA GLU A 717 19.52 -5.34 1.13
C GLU A 717 19.94 -6.17 2.36
N SER A 718 19.13 -6.13 3.43
CA SER A 718 19.39 -6.92 4.64
C SER A 718 19.09 -8.41 4.49
N PHE A 719 18.28 -8.79 3.49
CA PHE A 719 17.96 -10.18 3.23
C PHE A 719 19.04 -10.84 2.36
N PRO A 720 19.38 -12.13 2.62
CA PRO A 720 20.32 -12.85 1.79
C PRO A 720 19.78 -12.98 0.37
N ALA A 721 20.46 -12.37 -0.60
CA ALA A 721 20.16 -12.49 -2.02
C ALA A 721 21.16 -13.46 -2.67
N LEU A 722 20.64 -14.42 -3.44
CA LEU A 722 21.44 -15.31 -4.27
C LEU A 722 21.23 -14.97 -5.75
N PRO A 723 22.27 -15.05 -6.58
CA PRO A 723 22.12 -15.09 -8.03
C PRO A 723 21.13 -16.20 -8.43
N ALA A 724 20.25 -15.87 -9.38
CA ALA A 724 19.28 -16.80 -9.93
C ALA A 724 19.12 -16.57 -11.44
N SER A 725 18.85 -17.64 -12.18
CA SER A 725 18.43 -17.52 -13.56
C SER A 725 17.03 -16.92 -13.65
N PRO A 726 16.67 -16.23 -14.75
CA PRO A 726 15.27 -16.04 -15.08
C PRO A 726 14.56 -17.39 -15.23
N GLU A 727 13.23 -17.36 -15.25
CA GLU A 727 12.46 -18.56 -15.60
C GLU A 727 12.72 -18.90 -17.08
N ILE A 728 13.22 -20.10 -17.31
CA ILE A 728 13.53 -20.63 -18.65
C ILE A 728 12.34 -21.48 -19.08
N ARG A 729 11.80 -21.20 -20.27
CA ARG A 729 10.68 -21.96 -20.85
C ARG A 729 11.15 -22.72 -22.08
N ILE A 730 10.90 -24.03 -22.11
CA ILE A 730 11.27 -24.92 -23.21
C ILE A 730 9.98 -25.47 -23.82
N PRO A 731 9.65 -25.12 -25.08
CA PRO A 731 8.50 -25.68 -25.77
C PRO A 731 8.61 -27.20 -25.89
N VAL A 732 7.52 -27.90 -25.57
CA VAL A 732 7.40 -29.36 -25.68
C VAL A 732 5.95 -29.71 -26.02
N ALA A 733 5.70 -30.82 -26.72
CA ALA A 733 4.31 -31.23 -26.98
C ALA A 733 3.54 -31.47 -25.66
N GLU A 734 2.25 -31.13 -25.65
CA GLU A 734 1.39 -31.23 -24.45
C GLU A 734 1.33 -32.68 -23.94
N GLU A 735 1.35 -33.65 -24.85
CA GLU A 735 1.28 -35.07 -24.57
C GLU A 735 2.60 -35.64 -24.03
N GLU A 736 3.73 -35.00 -24.34
CA GLU A 736 5.07 -35.49 -24.00
C GLU A 736 5.63 -34.87 -22.72
N LYS A 737 5.14 -33.69 -22.31
CA LYS A 737 5.75 -32.90 -21.24
C LYS A 737 5.85 -33.63 -19.90
N PHE A 738 4.82 -34.40 -19.53
CA PHE A 738 4.82 -35.16 -18.27
C PHE A 738 5.74 -36.38 -18.36
N GLU A 739 5.74 -37.07 -19.50
CA GLU A 739 6.59 -38.25 -19.72
C GLU A 739 8.09 -37.88 -19.67
N VAL A 740 8.47 -36.71 -20.19
CA VAL A 740 9.85 -36.21 -20.09
C VAL A 740 10.29 -36.05 -18.64
N ILE A 741 9.41 -35.51 -17.77
CA ILE A 741 9.69 -35.34 -16.35
C ILE A 741 9.80 -36.71 -15.66
N GLU A 742 8.86 -37.63 -15.91
CA GLU A 742 8.86 -38.97 -15.32
C GLU A 742 10.15 -39.72 -15.65
N ARG A 743 10.54 -39.75 -16.93
CA ARG A 743 11.79 -40.38 -17.36
C ARG A 743 13.02 -39.72 -16.74
N LEU A 744 13.00 -38.39 -16.52
CA LEU A 744 14.10 -37.68 -15.86
C LEU A 744 14.21 -38.02 -14.38
N VAL A 745 13.07 -38.18 -13.69
CA VAL A 745 13.03 -38.63 -12.29
C VAL A 745 13.55 -40.07 -12.16
N GLU A 746 13.20 -40.95 -13.09
CA GLU A 746 13.62 -42.35 -13.07
C GLU A 746 15.09 -42.58 -13.45
N SER A 747 15.60 -41.83 -14.43
CA SER A 747 16.90 -42.12 -15.06
C SER A 747 17.98 -41.04 -14.88
N GLY A 748 17.62 -39.87 -14.34
CA GLY A 748 18.54 -38.75 -14.17
C GLY A 748 19.59 -38.98 -13.08
N ASP A 749 20.85 -38.76 -13.40
CA ASP A 749 21.95 -38.81 -12.43
C ASP A 749 22.36 -37.39 -12.00
N PHE A 750 21.81 -36.98 -10.85
CA PHE A 750 22.10 -35.68 -10.21
C PHE A 750 23.12 -35.78 -9.08
N GLN A 751 23.96 -36.81 -9.08
CA GLN A 751 25.10 -36.96 -8.17
C GLN A 751 24.69 -36.87 -6.69
N SER A 752 25.27 -35.93 -5.91
CA SER A 752 25.02 -35.75 -4.48
C SER A 752 23.83 -34.84 -4.16
N GLY A 753 23.04 -34.44 -5.16
CA GLY A 753 21.88 -33.57 -4.96
C GLY A 753 20.71 -34.30 -4.29
N LYS A 754 20.02 -33.64 -3.36
CA LYS A 754 18.77 -34.16 -2.77
C LYS A 754 17.61 -33.81 -3.69
N SER A 755 17.00 -34.82 -4.30
CA SER A 755 15.82 -34.65 -5.16
C SER A 755 14.53 -34.51 -4.35
N SER A 756 13.63 -33.68 -4.88
CA SER A 756 12.25 -33.51 -4.45
C SER A 756 11.36 -33.61 -5.69
N THR A 757 10.38 -34.50 -5.64
CA THR A 757 9.46 -34.80 -6.75
C THR A 757 8.03 -34.34 -6.45
N ILE A 758 7.88 -33.29 -5.63
CA ILE A 758 6.57 -32.74 -5.23
C ILE A 758 5.83 -32.20 -6.44
N ASP A 759 6.52 -31.43 -7.28
CA ASP A 759 6.05 -30.86 -8.55
C ASP A 759 7.25 -30.75 -9.50
N GLY A 760 7.28 -31.63 -10.50
CA GLY A 760 8.46 -31.81 -11.35
C GLY A 760 9.62 -32.46 -10.60
N LEU A 761 10.83 -32.01 -10.93
CA LEU A 761 12.07 -32.43 -10.28
C LEU A 761 12.85 -31.19 -9.82
N ARG A 762 12.87 -30.98 -8.50
CA ARG A 762 13.76 -30.02 -7.83
C ARG A 762 14.92 -30.76 -7.21
N VAL A 763 16.16 -30.33 -7.47
CA VAL A 763 17.35 -30.93 -6.89
C VAL A 763 18.13 -29.88 -6.10
N GLU A 764 18.27 -30.13 -4.80
CA GLU A 764 19.00 -29.28 -3.84
C GLU A 764 20.45 -29.75 -3.70
N PHE A 765 21.40 -28.85 -3.92
CA PHE A 765 22.82 -29.06 -3.70
C PHE A 765 23.32 -28.15 -2.57
N ALA A 766 24.53 -28.41 -2.09
CA ALA A 766 25.13 -27.61 -1.01
C ALA A 766 25.22 -26.11 -1.34
N LYS A 767 25.49 -25.76 -2.61
CA LYS A 767 25.73 -24.38 -3.07
C LYS A 767 24.67 -23.81 -4.01
N GLY A 768 23.56 -24.50 -4.22
CA GLY A 768 22.52 -24.07 -5.16
C GLY A 768 21.48 -25.15 -5.43
N TRP A 769 20.49 -24.85 -6.25
CA TRP A 769 19.44 -25.78 -6.64
C TRP A 769 19.00 -25.56 -8.08
N GLY A 770 18.42 -26.60 -8.68
CA GLY A 770 17.80 -26.53 -10.00
C GLY A 770 16.42 -27.17 -9.99
N LEU A 771 15.50 -26.62 -10.76
CA LEU A 771 14.15 -27.13 -10.97
C LEU A 771 13.88 -27.32 -12.45
N ILE A 772 13.16 -28.40 -12.76
CA ILE A 772 12.48 -28.61 -14.03
C ILE A 772 11.08 -29.17 -13.75
N ARG A 773 10.04 -28.56 -14.33
CA ARG A 773 8.66 -29.03 -14.20
C ARG A 773 7.87 -28.81 -15.47
N ALA A 774 6.83 -29.61 -15.66
CA ALA A 774 5.84 -29.38 -16.72
C ALA A 774 4.93 -28.20 -16.34
N SER A 775 4.64 -27.31 -17.29
CA SER A 775 3.67 -26.25 -17.09
C SER A 775 2.24 -26.81 -17.12
N ASN A 776 1.39 -26.37 -16.19
CA ASN A 776 -0.02 -26.74 -16.13
C ASN A 776 -0.89 -25.87 -17.07
N THR A 777 -0.36 -24.74 -17.53
CA THR A 777 -1.10 -23.77 -18.37
C THR A 777 -0.75 -23.84 -19.85
N GLY A 778 0.36 -24.49 -20.21
CA GLY A 778 0.80 -24.56 -21.60
C GLY A 778 1.73 -25.73 -21.92
N PRO A 779 2.01 -25.94 -23.22
CA PRO A 779 2.87 -27.00 -23.74
C PRO A 779 4.36 -26.62 -23.62
N GLU A 780 4.83 -26.48 -22.38
CA GLU A 780 6.20 -26.07 -22.08
C GLU A 780 6.73 -26.68 -20.76
N LEU A 781 8.05 -26.89 -20.70
CA LEU A 781 8.78 -27.18 -19.47
C LEU A 781 9.34 -25.87 -18.92
N THR A 782 9.21 -25.66 -17.62
CA THR A 782 9.72 -24.48 -16.92
C THR A 782 10.91 -24.88 -16.03
N LEU A 783 11.99 -24.11 -16.12
CA LEU A 783 13.22 -24.32 -15.37
C LEU A 783 13.65 -23.06 -14.63
N ARG A 784 14.26 -23.25 -13.46
CA ARG A 784 14.87 -22.19 -12.67
C ARG A 784 16.10 -22.73 -11.94
N PHE A 785 17.14 -21.92 -11.88
CA PHE A 785 18.40 -22.23 -11.19
C PHE A 785 18.76 -21.10 -10.24
N GLU A 786 19.32 -21.44 -9.09
CA GLU A 786 19.83 -20.48 -8.11
C GLU A 786 21.10 -21.06 -7.48
N GLY A 787 22.09 -20.21 -7.22
CA GLY A 787 23.35 -20.65 -6.64
C GLY A 787 24.10 -19.54 -5.91
N ASP A 788 25.12 -19.93 -5.15
CA ASP A 788 25.95 -18.99 -4.39
C ASP A 788 26.83 -18.08 -5.29
N SER A 789 27.00 -18.46 -6.57
CA SER A 789 27.67 -17.65 -7.60
C SER A 789 27.18 -18.00 -9.01
N GLU A 790 27.41 -17.11 -9.98
CA GLU A 790 27.11 -17.37 -11.41
C GLU A 790 27.78 -18.64 -11.94
N ASP A 791 29.03 -18.92 -11.53
CA ASP A 791 29.73 -20.15 -11.90
C ASP A 791 28.98 -21.42 -11.43
N VAL A 792 28.30 -21.36 -10.29
CA VAL A 792 27.48 -22.49 -9.79
C VAL A 792 26.23 -22.65 -10.64
N ILE A 793 25.58 -21.55 -11.03
CA ILE A 793 24.42 -21.58 -11.92
C ILE A 793 24.79 -22.22 -13.25
N ASP A 794 25.91 -21.83 -13.85
CA ASP A 794 26.37 -22.41 -15.12
C ASP A 794 26.67 -23.91 -15.01
N GLN A 795 27.24 -24.36 -13.88
CA GLN A 795 27.44 -25.78 -13.60
C GLN A 795 26.11 -26.53 -13.47
N LEU A 796 25.12 -25.96 -12.77
CA LEU A 796 23.79 -26.54 -12.62
C LEU A 796 23.06 -26.62 -13.96
N LYS A 797 23.10 -25.56 -14.77
CA LYS A 797 22.55 -25.55 -16.13
C LYS A 797 23.18 -26.63 -16.99
N ALA A 798 24.51 -26.75 -16.98
CA ALA A 798 25.22 -27.78 -17.74
C ALA A 798 24.84 -29.20 -17.28
N LEU A 799 24.66 -29.41 -15.97
CA LEU A 799 24.20 -30.68 -15.41
C LEU A 799 22.79 -31.02 -15.89
N PHE A 800 21.84 -30.10 -15.73
CA PHE A 800 20.45 -30.33 -16.16
C PHE A 800 20.36 -30.52 -17.67
N LYS A 801 21.08 -29.73 -18.47
CA LYS A 801 21.17 -29.92 -19.94
C LYS A 801 21.63 -31.32 -20.31
N ARG A 802 22.68 -31.82 -19.64
CA ARG A 802 23.21 -33.16 -19.87
C ARG A 802 22.18 -34.24 -19.57
N GLU A 803 21.47 -34.13 -18.45
CA GLU A 803 20.46 -35.12 -18.06
C GLU A 803 19.20 -35.06 -18.94
N ILE A 804 18.71 -33.86 -19.27
CA ILE A 804 17.56 -33.68 -20.17
C ILE A 804 17.88 -34.24 -21.56
N ALA A 805 19.07 -33.98 -22.10
CA ALA A 805 19.49 -34.48 -23.41
C ALA A 805 19.58 -36.02 -23.50
N LYS A 806 19.70 -36.73 -22.36
CA LYS A 806 19.64 -38.20 -22.35
C LYS A 806 18.22 -38.71 -22.57
N VAL A 807 17.24 -38.01 -22.00
CA VAL A 807 15.83 -38.41 -21.95
C VAL A 807 15.06 -37.91 -23.17
N ALA A 808 15.39 -36.72 -23.65
CA ALA A 808 14.72 -36.05 -24.75
C ALA A 808 15.76 -35.41 -25.70
N LYS A 809 16.19 -36.19 -26.70
CA LYS A 809 17.26 -35.82 -27.64
C LYS A 809 16.85 -34.75 -28.65
N ASP A 810 15.55 -34.61 -28.89
CA ASP A 810 15.00 -33.73 -29.91
C ASP A 810 14.61 -32.34 -29.36
N LEU A 811 14.73 -32.12 -28.04
CA LEU A 811 14.47 -30.83 -27.42
C LEU A 811 15.65 -29.86 -27.64
N THR A 812 15.33 -28.64 -28.07
CA THR A 812 16.29 -27.54 -28.15
C THR A 812 16.51 -26.93 -26.76
N LEU A 813 17.74 -26.98 -26.24
CA LEU A 813 18.10 -26.54 -24.89
C LEU A 813 18.95 -25.26 -24.92
N ASP A 814 18.31 -24.10 -25.08
CA ASP A 814 18.98 -22.79 -25.25
C ASP A 814 19.12 -21.98 -23.93
N PHE A 815 19.83 -22.51 -22.91
CA PHE A 815 19.99 -21.79 -21.62
C PHE A 815 21.31 -21.93 -20.83
#